data_AF-A0A212PKV0-F1
#
_entry.id   AF-A0A212PKV0-F1
#
_cell.length_a   1.000
_cell.length_b   1.000
_cell.length_c   1.000
_cell.angle_alpha   90.00
_cell.angle_beta   90.00
_cell.angle_gamma   90.00
#
_symmetry.space_group_name_H-M   'P 1'
#
loop_
_entity.id
_entity.type
_entity.pdbx_description
1 polymer ?
#
loop_
_entity_poly.entity_id
_entity_poly.type
_entity_poly.pdbx_seq_one_letter_code
_entity_poly.pdbx_strand_id
1 'polypeptide(L)'
;MTQTLIVFSHLRWNFVYQRPQHLLTRMARSRQVIFFEEPVFSEKVEPFLEESVPEPNVTVCRPHTPSSKSGYHDEQLTYLAPLLKKLIRDKGLTDYSVWFYTPMALPLAQNLSPQAIVYDCMDELSAFKGAPRQVVQRESALLKVADVVFTGGPSLYRAKRDHHPEVHCFPSSVDAGHFSRAKDMTLEHEAQKGLPRPRLGYFGVIDERLDLNLIDAMAAAHPEWQIVMVGPVVKIDPATLPRHPNIHYFGQREYADLPSFLSGWDVCLIPFAINESTRFISPTKTLEYMAAEKPVVSTPITDVAEPYGDIVFIGHSHDAFISFCRDALALSQAQYDQRIAGMRKVLASTSWDATARGMNELLDRVLEEGGKVSEKRVRAEVSQRVPGKLPHLVVGAGPTGLSAAYHLGENALLIEQHGKVGGWCRSIEEKGFTFDYAGHIMFSNDPYVHRMYEMLLGENVHWQEREAWIHSKGVYTRYPFQGALYGLPPEVIKECIVGAIESRYGKIGKEAPPGGEAGDHHILPLTHRREEPKNFEEFIYRVWGAGIAKHFAIPYNRKLWGLPLTEMETSWLGGRVPLPDLDEMIEGALHPVPKPMGPNARFGYPLHGGFQSLMDGFLPHLQGRVKTGSPVIKVSPRLKTVTVRGGTEYCYETLISTMPLPELIRMIGDEAPPKVHLAAAKLRYLSIRNVNLGIARPDVTEKHWIYLPETPVSHRIFVQGNASPHCNPPGGFGLTLEISYSDLKPLPCEGEELIKRCIGDMRKIGMLRPRDKVITANELDMPYAYVIYDHTRSENVAVIRSWLEEHGIFPSGRYGEWEYYNSDHALLAGRKAAEKALQYAADTASEKPERRRVQRRT
;
A
#
# COMPACT_ATOMS: atom_id res chain seq x y z
N MET A 1 9.75 -10.65 -48.32
CA MET A 1 10.07 -11.75 -47.38
C MET A 1 8.97 -11.79 -46.35
N THR A 2 8.52 -12.98 -45.95
CA THR A 2 7.44 -13.13 -44.97
C THR A 2 7.98 -12.75 -43.60
N GLN A 3 7.41 -11.74 -42.95
CA GLN A 3 7.89 -11.28 -41.64
C GLN A 3 7.67 -12.35 -40.57
N THR A 4 8.64 -12.51 -39.65
CA THR A 4 8.55 -13.49 -38.56
C THR A 4 8.12 -12.84 -37.25
N LEU A 5 7.25 -13.50 -36.49
CA LEU A 5 6.84 -13.11 -35.14
C LEU A 5 7.38 -14.13 -34.14
N ILE A 6 8.30 -13.71 -33.27
CA ILE A 6 8.79 -14.51 -32.15
C ILE A 6 7.94 -14.17 -30.92
N VAL A 7 7.15 -15.12 -30.46
CA VAL A 7 6.20 -14.94 -29.35
C VAL A 7 6.73 -15.61 -28.10
N PHE A 8 6.88 -14.86 -27.01
CA PHE A 8 7.19 -15.41 -25.69
C PHE A 8 5.91 -15.59 -24.87
N SER A 9 5.65 -16.82 -24.45
CA SER A 9 4.40 -17.18 -23.79
C SER A 9 4.61 -17.97 -22.50
N HIS A 10 3.93 -17.53 -21.45
CA HIS A 10 3.80 -18.29 -20.20
C HIS A 10 2.75 -19.43 -20.32
N LEU A 11 2.02 -19.48 -21.43
CA LEU A 11 1.00 -20.48 -21.74
C LEU A 11 1.56 -21.49 -22.74
N ARG A 12 1.19 -22.76 -22.58
CA ARG A 12 1.50 -23.83 -23.53
C ARG A 12 0.45 -23.88 -24.63
N TRP A 13 0.89 -24.10 -25.87
CA TRP A 13 0.05 -24.16 -27.06
C TRP A 13 -1.03 -25.24 -26.94
N ASN A 14 -0.65 -26.44 -26.47
CA ASN A 14 -1.53 -27.62 -26.37
C ASN A 14 -2.29 -27.74 -25.03
N PHE A 15 -2.33 -26.70 -24.17
CA PHE A 15 -3.02 -26.81 -22.88
C PHE A 15 -4.51 -26.46 -22.97
N VAL A 16 -4.84 -25.17 -23.04
CA VAL A 16 -6.21 -24.69 -23.26
C VAL A 16 -6.20 -23.76 -24.45
N TYR A 17 -7.11 -23.97 -25.39
CA TYR A 17 -7.25 -23.14 -26.58
C TYR A 17 -7.92 -21.82 -26.20
N GLN A 18 -7.20 -20.70 -26.40
CA GLN A 18 -7.60 -19.38 -25.93
C GLN A 18 -7.01 -18.27 -26.82
N ARG A 19 -7.01 -17.02 -26.33
CA ARG A 19 -6.63 -15.81 -27.09
C ARG A 19 -5.35 -15.96 -27.93
N PRO A 20 -4.19 -16.39 -27.39
CA PRO A 20 -2.98 -16.65 -28.17
C PRO A 20 -3.22 -17.51 -29.41
N GLN A 21 -3.87 -18.67 -29.28
CA GLN A 21 -4.08 -19.58 -30.42
C GLN A 21 -5.01 -18.96 -31.46
N HIS A 22 -6.09 -18.29 -31.02
CA HIS A 22 -7.01 -17.61 -31.93
C HIS A 22 -6.33 -16.49 -32.74
N LEU A 23 -5.51 -15.67 -32.09
CA LEU A 23 -4.83 -14.53 -32.71
C LEU A 23 -3.69 -15.01 -33.60
N LEU A 24 -2.78 -15.82 -33.06
CA LEU A 24 -1.56 -16.20 -33.75
C LEU A 24 -1.80 -17.10 -34.95
N THR A 25 -2.79 -18.00 -34.90
CA THR A 25 -3.16 -18.82 -36.07
C THR A 25 -3.71 -17.96 -37.21
N ARG A 26 -4.40 -16.85 -36.89
CA ARG A 26 -4.87 -15.87 -37.89
C ARG A 26 -3.73 -15.01 -38.43
N MET A 27 -2.80 -14.60 -37.57
CA MET A 27 -1.57 -13.89 -37.98
C MET A 27 -0.66 -14.78 -38.83
N ALA A 28 -0.65 -16.10 -38.59
CA ALA A 28 0.13 -17.08 -39.35
C ALA A 28 -0.30 -17.20 -40.82
N ARG A 29 -1.47 -16.64 -41.20
CA ARG A 29 -1.91 -16.56 -42.60
C ARG A 29 -1.04 -15.61 -43.44
N SER A 30 -0.41 -14.62 -42.81
CA SER A 30 0.44 -13.62 -43.50
C SER A 30 1.88 -13.54 -42.96
N ARG A 31 2.18 -14.22 -41.85
CA ARG A 31 3.47 -14.16 -41.13
C ARG A 31 3.93 -15.54 -40.71
N GLN A 32 5.22 -15.73 -40.51
CA GLN A 32 5.70 -16.90 -39.77
C GLN A 32 5.60 -16.63 -38.27
N VAL A 33 5.08 -17.57 -37.50
CA VAL A 33 4.97 -17.47 -36.03
C VAL A 33 5.89 -18.51 -35.40
N ILE A 34 6.77 -18.04 -34.52
CA ILE A 34 7.59 -18.88 -33.65
C ILE A 34 7.09 -18.68 -32.23
N PHE A 35 6.36 -19.65 -31.70
CA PHE A 35 5.78 -19.62 -30.37
C PHE A 35 6.72 -20.30 -29.37
N PHE A 36 7.41 -19.50 -28.58
CA PHE A 36 8.41 -19.94 -27.61
C PHE A 36 7.75 -20.14 -26.25
N GLU A 37 7.57 -21.39 -25.83
CA GLU A 37 6.91 -21.76 -24.57
C GLU A 37 7.83 -21.60 -23.35
N GLU A 38 7.24 -21.77 -22.16
CA GLU A 38 8.00 -22.00 -20.93
C GLU A 38 8.81 -23.31 -20.98
N PRO A 39 10.01 -23.32 -20.39
CA PRO A 39 10.85 -24.50 -20.34
C PRO A 39 10.19 -25.66 -19.60
N VAL A 40 10.60 -26.87 -19.94
CA VAL A 40 10.34 -28.10 -19.19
C VAL A 40 11.66 -28.59 -18.61
N PHE A 41 11.61 -29.09 -17.37
CA PHE A 41 12.76 -29.72 -16.74
C PHE A 41 13.16 -30.98 -17.51
N SER A 42 14.46 -31.13 -17.78
CA SER A 42 15.06 -32.30 -18.42
C SER A 42 16.30 -32.72 -17.64
N GLU A 43 16.45 -34.02 -17.39
CA GLU A 43 17.64 -34.59 -16.73
C GLU A 43 18.90 -34.51 -17.61
N LYS A 44 18.76 -34.25 -18.91
CA LYS A 44 19.91 -34.02 -19.79
C LYS A 44 20.65 -32.74 -19.41
N VAL A 45 21.98 -32.84 -19.33
CA VAL A 45 22.86 -31.71 -18.99
C VAL A 45 22.82 -30.62 -20.07
N GLU A 46 22.74 -31.00 -21.35
CA GLU A 46 22.70 -30.05 -22.46
C GLU A 46 21.25 -29.61 -22.76
N PRO A 47 20.93 -28.30 -22.68
CA PRO A 47 19.60 -27.80 -22.99
C PRO A 47 19.31 -27.90 -24.50
N PHE A 48 18.06 -28.18 -24.87
CA PHE A 48 17.64 -28.30 -26.27
C PHE A 48 16.24 -27.73 -26.52
N LEU A 49 15.89 -27.52 -27.80
CA LEU A 49 14.53 -27.13 -28.21
C LEU A 49 13.81 -28.34 -28.82
N GLU A 50 12.62 -28.63 -28.33
CA GLU A 50 11.63 -29.49 -28.99
C GLU A 50 10.75 -28.62 -29.89
N GLU A 51 10.71 -28.90 -31.20
CA GLU A 51 9.90 -28.15 -32.17
C GLU A 51 8.70 -28.97 -32.63
N SER A 52 7.55 -28.32 -32.76
CA SER A 52 6.35 -28.88 -33.39
C SER A 52 5.66 -27.84 -34.28
N VAL A 53 4.90 -28.29 -35.27
CA VAL A 53 4.16 -27.44 -36.20
C VAL A 53 2.67 -27.78 -36.11
N PRO A 54 1.96 -27.25 -35.10
CA PRO A 54 0.54 -27.58 -34.88
C PRO A 54 -0.38 -26.95 -35.93
N GLU A 55 0.04 -25.86 -36.56
CA GLU A 55 -0.71 -25.14 -37.59
C GLU A 55 0.24 -24.68 -38.71
N PRO A 56 -0.25 -24.49 -39.95
CA PRO A 56 0.54 -23.89 -41.01
C PRO A 56 1.17 -22.56 -40.56
N ASN A 57 2.47 -22.42 -40.77
CA ASN A 57 3.29 -21.26 -40.38
C ASN A 57 3.38 -20.99 -38.86
N VAL A 58 2.93 -21.89 -37.99
CA VAL A 58 3.17 -21.81 -36.54
C VAL A 58 4.17 -22.89 -36.15
N THR A 59 5.36 -22.48 -35.71
CA THR A 59 6.33 -23.38 -35.07
C THR A 59 6.30 -23.15 -33.56
N VAL A 60 5.93 -24.17 -32.79
CA VAL A 60 6.02 -24.14 -31.33
C VAL A 60 7.39 -24.67 -30.91
N CYS A 61 8.14 -23.86 -30.18
CA CYS A 61 9.44 -24.20 -29.62
C CYS A 61 9.30 -24.36 -28.11
N ARG A 62 9.47 -25.59 -27.61
CA ARG A 62 9.49 -25.90 -26.18
C ARG A 62 10.93 -26.14 -25.73
N PRO A 63 11.48 -25.27 -24.87
CA PRO A 63 12.80 -25.48 -24.30
C PRO A 63 12.80 -26.61 -23.27
N HIS A 64 13.85 -27.42 -23.28
CA HIS A 64 14.15 -28.41 -22.26
C HIS A 64 15.46 -28.00 -21.59
N THR A 65 15.43 -27.77 -20.27
CA THR A 65 16.58 -27.24 -19.52
C THR A 65 16.83 -28.05 -18.25
N PRO A 66 18.07 -28.08 -17.74
CA PRO A 66 18.39 -28.79 -16.48
C PRO A 66 17.95 -28.02 -15.22
N SER A 67 17.33 -26.84 -15.36
CA SER A 67 16.88 -26.04 -14.21
C SER A 67 15.51 -26.50 -13.71
N SER A 68 15.38 -26.69 -12.40
CA SER A 68 14.12 -27.03 -11.73
C SER A 68 13.20 -25.82 -11.51
N LYS A 69 13.63 -24.61 -11.89
CA LYS A 69 12.81 -23.39 -11.79
C LYS A 69 11.77 -23.35 -12.92
N SER A 70 10.59 -22.83 -12.63
CA SER A 70 9.51 -22.70 -13.63
C SER A 70 9.63 -21.43 -14.48
N GLY A 71 9.03 -21.45 -15.67
CA GLY A 71 8.85 -20.28 -16.52
C GLY A 71 10.15 -19.57 -16.92
N TYR A 72 10.08 -18.24 -17.00
CA TYR A 72 11.23 -17.39 -17.39
C TYR A 72 11.99 -16.83 -16.17
N HIS A 73 12.25 -17.69 -15.19
CA HIS A 73 13.10 -17.36 -14.03
C HIS A 73 14.55 -17.04 -14.46
N ASP A 74 15.30 -16.28 -13.68
CA ASP A 74 16.68 -15.87 -14.02
C ASP A 74 17.63 -17.03 -14.34
N GLU A 75 17.49 -18.10 -13.56
CA GLU A 75 18.23 -19.35 -13.80
C GLU A 75 17.89 -19.99 -15.16
N GLN A 76 16.62 -19.92 -15.58
CA GLN A 76 16.18 -20.42 -16.88
C GLN A 76 16.76 -19.56 -18.02
N LEU A 77 16.82 -18.23 -17.84
CA LEU A 77 17.28 -17.30 -18.87
C LEU A 77 18.72 -17.58 -19.35
N THR A 78 19.59 -18.10 -18.48
CA THR A 78 20.96 -18.55 -18.82
C THR A 78 20.97 -19.65 -19.90
N TYR A 79 19.95 -20.51 -19.93
CA TYR A 79 19.80 -21.57 -20.93
C TYR A 79 18.95 -21.13 -22.12
N LEU A 80 17.91 -20.34 -21.87
CA LEU A 80 16.96 -19.91 -22.91
C LEU A 80 17.60 -18.94 -23.91
N ALA A 81 18.45 -18.00 -23.48
CA ALA A 81 19.06 -17.02 -24.38
C ALA A 81 19.98 -17.67 -25.44
N PRO A 82 20.88 -18.61 -25.11
CA PRO A 82 21.63 -19.36 -26.10
C PRO A 82 20.76 -20.18 -27.07
N LEU A 83 19.71 -20.85 -26.57
CA LEU A 83 18.78 -21.61 -27.41
C LEU A 83 18.05 -20.71 -28.41
N LEU A 84 17.56 -19.57 -27.95
CA LEU A 84 16.90 -18.59 -28.81
C LEU A 84 17.87 -18.02 -29.87
N LYS A 85 19.10 -17.69 -29.48
CA LYS A 85 20.12 -17.22 -30.41
C LYS A 85 20.47 -18.27 -31.47
N LYS A 86 20.57 -19.54 -31.06
CA LYS A 86 20.75 -20.68 -31.96
C LYS A 86 19.57 -20.79 -32.93
N LEU A 87 18.34 -20.74 -32.42
CA LEU A 87 17.11 -20.80 -33.23
C LEU A 87 17.07 -19.71 -34.30
N ILE A 88 17.32 -18.46 -33.92
CA ILE A 88 17.34 -17.30 -34.83
C ILE A 88 18.39 -17.49 -35.93
N ARG A 89 19.60 -17.92 -35.56
CA ARG A 89 20.69 -18.17 -36.51
C ARG A 89 20.38 -19.34 -37.45
N ASP A 90 19.96 -20.47 -36.90
CA ASP A 90 19.76 -21.71 -37.66
C ASP A 90 18.58 -21.59 -38.64
N LYS A 91 17.55 -20.79 -38.30
CA LYS A 91 16.44 -20.44 -39.20
C LYS A 91 16.72 -19.20 -40.08
N GLY A 92 17.89 -18.56 -39.95
CA GLY A 92 18.27 -17.40 -40.76
C GLY A 92 17.36 -16.18 -40.58
N LEU A 93 16.83 -15.96 -39.38
CA LEU A 93 15.84 -14.90 -39.14
C LEU A 93 16.52 -13.53 -39.05
N THR A 94 16.33 -12.71 -40.08
CA THR A 94 16.84 -11.33 -40.15
C THR A 94 15.75 -10.30 -39.89
N ASP A 95 14.50 -10.60 -40.29
CA ASP A 95 13.36 -9.69 -40.22
C ASP A 95 12.27 -10.26 -39.31
N TYR A 96 12.33 -9.87 -38.04
CA TYR A 96 11.40 -10.36 -37.04
C TYR A 96 10.93 -9.30 -36.04
N SER A 97 9.71 -9.47 -35.55
CA SER A 97 9.16 -8.77 -34.40
C SER A 97 9.10 -9.71 -33.20
N VAL A 98 9.12 -9.16 -31.99
CA VAL A 98 8.93 -9.94 -30.75
C VAL A 98 7.60 -9.59 -30.10
N TRP A 99 6.89 -10.60 -29.62
CA TRP A 99 5.58 -10.46 -29.00
C TRP A 99 5.61 -11.08 -27.61
N PHE A 100 5.16 -10.34 -26.60
CA PHE A 100 5.16 -10.77 -25.22
C PHE A 100 3.74 -11.04 -24.72
N TYR A 101 3.50 -12.26 -24.27
CA TYR A 101 2.38 -12.60 -23.37
C TYR A 101 2.81 -12.63 -21.90
N THR A 102 4.09 -12.47 -21.62
CA THR A 102 4.60 -12.40 -20.24
C THR A 102 5.78 -11.44 -20.15
N PRO A 103 5.78 -10.52 -19.16
CA PRO A 103 6.92 -9.64 -18.94
C PRO A 103 8.14 -10.41 -18.46
N MET A 104 7.97 -11.63 -17.92
CA MET A 104 9.08 -12.42 -17.41
C MET A 104 10.09 -12.78 -18.50
N ALA A 105 9.68 -12.85 -19.76
CA ALA A 105 10.59 -13.12 -20.89
C ALA A 105 11.39 -11.90 -21.36
N LEU A 106 11.13 -10.68 -20.86
CA LEU A 106 11.78 -9.44 -21.32
C LEU A 106 13.32 -9.53 -21.41
N PRO A 107 14.05 -10.15 -20.46
CA PRO A 107 15.50 -10.25 -20.57
C PRO A 107 15.99 -10.98 -21.82
N LEU A 108 15.18 -11.86 -22.42
CA LEU A 108 15.52 -12.51 -23.69
C LEU A 108 15.62 -11.51 -24.85
N ALA A 109 14.89 -10.40 -24.80
CA ALA A 109 14.95 -9.36 -25.84
C ALA A 109 16.19 -8.46 -25.75
N GLN A 110 16.91 -8.43 -24.62
CA GLN A 110 18.10 -7.57 -24.46
C GLN A 110 19.21 -7.88 -25.48
N ASN A 111 19.24 -9.11 -26.01
CA ASN A 111 20.24 -9.57 -26.98
C ASN A 111 19.65 -9.74 -28.39
N LEU A 112 18.46 -9.21 -28.65
CA LEU A 112 17.77 -9.27 -29.94
C LEU A 112 17.73 -7.89 -30.59
N SER A 113 17.58 -7.86 -31.91
CA SER A 113 17.35 -6.63 -32.67
C SER A 113 16.03 -6.70 -33.44
N PRO A 114 14.88 -6.78 -32.74
CA PRO A 114 13.59 -6.88 -33.41
C PRO A 114 13.22 -5.59 -34.12
N GLN A 115 12.45 -5.70 -35.20
CA GLN A 115 11.87 -4.56 -35.91
C GLN A 115 10.77 -3.87 -35.11
N ALA A 116 10.06 -4.63 -34.28
CA ALA A 116 9.03 -4.13 -33.36
C ALA A 116 8.90 -5.03 -32.12
N ILE A 117 8.53 -4.43 -31.00
CA ILE A 117 8.22 -5.08 -29.72
C ILE A 117 6.74 -4.89 -29.43
N VAL A 118 6.00 -5.99 -29.32
CA VAL A 118 4.58 -6.00 -28.95
C VAL A 118 4.42 -6.56 -27.54
N TYR A 119 3.60 -5.90 -26.71
CA TYR A 119 3.14 -6.47 -25.45
C TYR A 119 1.62 -6.68 -25.47
N ASP A 120 1.15 -7.93 -25.45
CA ASP A 120 -0.28 -8.27 -25.32
C ASP A 120 -0.58 -8.65 -23.86
N CYS A 121 -0.96 -7.64 -23.08
CA CYS A 121 -1.37 -7.74 -21.70
C CYS A 121 -2.79 -8.31 -21.63
N MET A 122 -2.90 -9.63 -21.70
CA MET A 122 -4.18 -10.34 -21.64
C MET A 122 -4.71 -10.54 -20.21
N ASP A 123 -3.81 -10.62 -19.23
CA ASP A 123 -4.12 -10.82 -17.81
C ASP A 123 -3.22 -9.95 -16.93
N GLU A 124 -3.68 -9.58 -15.74
CA GLU A 124 -2.86 -8.95 -14.71
C GLU A 124 -2.05 -10.03 -13.98
N LEU A 125 -0.97 -10.50 -14.61
CA LEU A 125 -0.15 -11.61 -14.11
C LEU A 125 0.42 -11.36 -12.71
N SER A 126 0.57 -10.10 -12.30
CA SER A 126 1.02 -9.74 -10.95
C SER A 126 0.01 -10.06 -9.85
N ALA A 127 -1.27 -10.21 -10.21
CA ALA A 127 -2.36 -10.55 -9.30
C ALA A 127 -2.59 -12.06 -9.13
N PHE A 128 -1.82 -12.91 -9.81
CA PHE A 128 -1.94 -14.36 -9.67
C PHE A 128 -1.28 -14.84 -8.37
N LYS A 129 -1.88 -15.86 -7.74
CA LYS A 129 -1.35 -16.44 -6.49
C LYS A 129 0.06 -16.98 -6.72
N GLY A 130 1.03 -16.49 -5.95
CA GLY A 130 2.42 -16.91 -6.06
C GLY A 130 3.20 -16.26 -7.22
N ALA A 131 2.67 -15.21 -7.86
CA ALA A 131 3.37 -14.47 -8.90
C ALA A 131 4.75 -13.98 -8.41
N PRO A 132 5.84 -14.21 -9.18
CA PRO A 132 7.16 -13.71 -8.81
C PRO A 132 7.16 -12.18 -8.68
N ARG A 133 7.88 -11.65 -7.68
CA ARG A 133 8.01 -10.19 -7.47
C ARG A 133 8.59 -9.46 -8.69
N GLN A 134 9.33 -10.16 -9.54
CA GLN A 134 9.91 -9.64 -10.77
C GLN A 134 8.84 -9.27 -11.83
N VAL A 135 7.64 -9.85 -11.80
CA VAL A 135 6.59 -9.62 -12.82
C VAL A 135 6.26 -8.14 -12.93
N VAL A 136 6.03 -7.45 -11.82
CA VAL A 136 5.70 -6.01 -11.78
C VAL A 136 6.84 -5.15 -12.33
N GLN A 137 8.08 -5.47 -11.94
CA GLN A 137 9.27 -4.72 -12.39
C GLN A 137 9.50 -4.87 -13.88
N ARG A 138 9.38 -6.12 -14.39
CA ARG A 138 9.56 -6.42 -15.80
C ARG A 138 8.41 -5.93 -16.65
N GLU A 139 7.18 -5.91 -16.14
CA GLU A 139 6.05 -5.32 -16.85
C GLU A 139 6.25 -3.82 -17.03
N SER A 140 6.66 -3.13 -15.97
CA SER A 140 6.97 -1.71 -16.04
C SER A 140 8.09 -1.39 -17.03
N ALA A 141 9.08 -2.28 -17.15
CA ALA A 141 10.14 -2.15 -18.13
C ALA A 141 9.69 -2.50 -19.56
N LEU A 142 8.86 -3.53 -19.73
CA LEU A 142 8.30 -3.94 -21.02
C LEU A 142 7.37 -2.86 -21.59
N LEU A 143 6.53 -2.26 -20.76
CA LEU A 143 5.68 -1.12 -21.14
C LEU A 143 6.50 0.08 -21.62
N LYS A 144 7.76 0.26 -21.18
CA LYS A 144 8.62 1.36 -21.64
C LYS A 144 9.29 1.10 -22.99
N VAL A 145 9.45 -0.17 -23.37
CA VAL A 145 10.20 -0.56 -24.58
C VAL A 145 9.32 -1.16 -25.67
N ALA A 146 8.08 -1.53 -25.35
CA ALA A 146 7.10 -1.95 -26.35
C ALA A 146 6.82 -0.79 -27.31
N ASP A 147 6.72 -1.08 -28.60
CA ASP A 147 6.30 -0.11 -29.60
C ASP A 147 4.75 -0.03 -29.65
N VAL A 148 4.06 -1.12 -29.30
CA VAL A 148 2.60 -1.17 -29.17
C VAL A 148 2.17 -2.12 -28.06
N VAL A 149 1.14 -1.71 -27.31
CA VAL A 149 0.58 -2.48 -26.20
C VAL A 149 -0.88 -2.81 -26.48
N PHE A 150 -1.23 -4.09 -26.40
CA PHE A 150 -2.60 -4.58 -26.47
C PHE A 150 -3.09 -5.00 -25.09
N THR A 151 -4.37 -4.78 -24.82
CA THR A 151 -5.01 -5.18 -23.56
C THR A 151 -6.22 -6.08 -23.82
N GLY A 152 -6.40 -7.09 -22.96
CA GLY A 152 -7.42 -8.14 -23.12
C GLY A 152 -8.85 -7.74 -22.75
N GLY A 153 -9.06 -6.54 -22.19
CA GLY A 153 -10.38 -6.05 -21.78
C GLY A 153 -10.36 -4.58 -21.31
N PRO A 154 -11.54 -3.93 -21.21
CA PRO A 154 -11.65 -2.52 -20.80
C PRO A 154 -11.01 -2.21 -19.44
N SER A 155 -11.11 -3.11 -18.45
CA SER A 155 -10.49 -2.87 -17.14
C SER A 155 -8.96 -2.80 -17.22
N LEU A 156 -8.34 -3.69 -18.00
CA LEU A 156 -6.88 -3.67 -18.24
C LEU A 156 -6.48 -2.43 -19.05
N TYR A 157 -7.26 -2.08 -20.08
CA TYR A 157 -7.02 -0.87 -20.85
C TYR A 157 -6.99 0.37 -19.95
N ARG A 158 -8.00 0.55 -19.09
CA ARG A 158 -8.05 1.66 -18.13
C ARG A 158 -6.86 1.65 -17.17
N ALA A 159 -6.39 0.46 -16.75
CA ALA A 159 -5.24 0.32 -15.87
C ALA A 159 -3.89 0.60 -16.55
N LYS A 160 -3.76 0.39 -17.87
CA LYS A 160 -2.48 0.51 -18.60
C LYS A 160 -2.36 1.77 -19.47
N ARG A 161 -3.47 2.42 -19.87
CA ARG A 161 -3.46 3.56 -20.81
C ARG A 161 -2.59 4.74 -20.40
N ASP A 162 -2.43 4.97 -19.09
CA ASP A 162 -1.63 6.09 -18.57
C ASP A 162 -0.14 5.73 -18.41
N HIS A 163 0.24 4.50 -18.78
CA HIS A 163 1.61 3.98 -18.67
C HIS A 163 2.33 3.84 -20.02
N HIS A 164 1.64 3.91 -21.15
CA HIS A 164 2.22 3.87 -22.49
C HIS A 164 1.34 4.65 -23.50
N PRO A 165 1.91 5.40 -24.46
CA PRO A 165 1.12 6.19 -25.41
C PRO A 165 0.31 5.36 -26.41
N GLU A 166 0.85 4.23 -26.89
CA GLU A 166 0.19 3.35 -27.86
C GLU A 166 -0.41 2.13 -27.15
N VAL A 167 -1.44 2.35 -26.33
CA VAL A 167 -2.21 1.27 -25.69
C VAL A 167 -3.54 1.14 -26.41
N HIS A 168 -3.89 -0.07 -26.83
CA HIS A 168 -5.14 -0.36 -27.51
C HIS A 168 -5.93 -1.47 -26.80
N CYS A 169 -7.23 -1.25 -26.65
CA CYS A 169 -8.15 -2.22 -26.08
C CYS A 169 -8.63 -3.18 -27.17
N PHE A 170 -8.31 -4.45 -27.03
CA PHE A 170 -8.85 -5.53 -27.86
C PHE A 170 -9.46 -6.59 -26.92
N PRO A 171 -10.74 -6.40 -26.51
CA PRO A 171 -11.42 -7.34 -25.64
C PRO A 171 -11.44 -8.77 -26.20
N SER A 172 -11.68 -9.75 -25.32
CA SER A 172 -11.97 -11.13 -25.72
C SER A 172 -13.03 -11.20 -26.83
N SER A 173 -12.80 -12.06 -27.84
CA SER A 173 -13.74 -12.33 -28.93
C SER A 173 -14.19 -13.80 -28.88
N VAL A 174 -14.97 -14.23 -29.88
CA VAL A 174 -15.52 -15.58 -29.95
C VAL A 174 -15.41 -16.18 -31.35
N ASP A 175 -15.23 -17.50 -31.41
CA ASP A 175 -15.49 -18.29 -32.62
C ASP A 175 -16.99 -18.63 -32.68
N ALA A 176 -17.79 -17.67 -33.14
CA ALA A 176 -19.24 -17.82 -33.15
C ALA A 176 -19.70 -19.01 -34.01
N GLY A 177 -18.99 -19.30 -35.10
CA GLY A 177 -19.27 -20.45 -35.95
C GLY A 177 -19.12 -21.76 -35.18
N HIS A 178 -18.02 -21.93 -34.47
CA HIS A 178 -17.76 -23.11 -33.63
C HIS A 178 -18.83 -23.32 -32.56
N PHE A 179 -19.12 -22.29 -31.75
CA PHE A 179 -20.04 -22.43 -30.62
C PHE A 179 -21.52 -22.42 -31.03
N SER A 180 -21.88 -21.84 -32.17
CA SER A 180 -23.27 -21.89 -32.66
C SER A 180 -23.76 -23.31 -32.98
N ARG A 181 -22.84 -24.26 -33.16
CA ARG A 181 -23.16 -25.70 -33.30
C ARG A 181 -23.90 -26.25 -32.09
N ALA A 182 -23.71 -25.66 -30.90
CA ALA A 182 -24.39 -26.08 -29.67
C ALA A 182 -25.92 -25.85 -29.70
N LYS A 183 -26.44 -25.12 -30.69
CA LYS A 183 -27.90 -24.97 -30.91
C LYS A 183 -28.55 -26.26 -31.40
N ASP A 184 -27.78 -27.15 -32.01
CA ASP A 184 -28.22 -28.49 -32.34
C ASP A 184 -28.14 -29.39 -31.09
N MET A 185 -29.29 -29.67 -30.49
CA MET A 185 -29.40 -30.51 -29.31
C MET A 185 -29.00 -31.98 -29.58
N THR A 186 -28.93 -32.42 -30.84
CA THR A 186 -28.46 -33.77 -31.19
C THR A 186 -26.94 -33.91 -31.05
N LEU A 187 -26.22 -32.78 -30.97
CA LEU A 187 -24.78 -32.73 -30.76
C LEU A 187 -24.36 -33.06 -29.31
N GLU A 188 -25.30 -33.39 -28.42
CA GLU A 188 -25.01 -33.58 -27.00
C GLU A 188 -23.88 -34.60 -26.74
N HIS A 189 -22.88 -34.18 -25.95
CA HIS A 189 -21.72 -35.01 -25.66
C HIS A 189 -22.09 -36.28 -24.87
N GLU A 190 -21.62 -37.45 -25.34
CA GLU A 190 -21.97 -38.76 -24.76
C GLU A 190 -21.68 -38.86 -23.25
N ALA A 191 -20.60 -38.23 -22.78
CA ALA A 191 -20.22 -38.26 -21.35
C ALA A 191 -21.25 -37.62 -20.40
N GLN A 192 -22.11 -36.70 -20.87
CA GLN A 192 -23.14 -36.06 -20.03
C GLN A 192 -24.57 -36.50 -20.37
N LYS A 193 -24.75 -37.33 -21.40
CA LYS A 193 -26.06 -37.72 -21.94
C LYS A 193 -26.96 -38.41 -20.93
N GLY A 194 -26.37 -39.17 -20.02
CA GLY A 194 -27.08 -39.88 -18.94
C GLY A 194 -27.47 -39.00 -17.74
N LEU A 195 -27.03 -37.75 -17.67
CA LEU A 195 -27.33 -36.87 -16.54
C LEU A 195 -28.78 -36.34 -16.62
N PRO A 196 -29.55 -36.28 -15.51
CA PRO A 196 -30.85 -35.62 -15.50
C PRO A 196 -30.77 -34.13 -15.87
N ARG A 197 -31.91 -33.51 -16.15
CA ARG A 197 -32.05 -32.04 -16.26
C ARG A 197 -32.71 -31.47 -14.99
N PRO A 198 -32.45 -30.20 -14.64
CA PRO A 198 -31.68 -29.20 -15.39
C PRO A 198 -30.16 -29.32 -15.20
N ARG A 199 -29.38 -28.92 -16.21
CA ARG A 199 -27.91 -28.93 -16.20
C ARG A 199 -27.35 -27.52 -16.27
N LEU A 200 -26.53 -27.18 -15.29
CA LEU A 200 -25.90 -25.88 -15.17
C LEU A 200 -24.40 -26.05 -15.38
N GLY A 201 -23.85 -25.46 -16.43
CA GLY A 201 -22.51 -25.84 -16.91
C GLY A 201 -21.48 -24.72 -16.88
N TYR A 202 -20.24 -25.10 -16.60
CA TYR A 202 -19.05 -24.27 -16.76
C TYR A 202 -17.99 -25.04 -17.54
N PHE A 203 -17.36 -24.40 -18.52
CA PHE A 203 -16.08 -24.87 -19.03
C PHE A 203 -14.97 -23.84 -18.84
N GLY A 204 -13.75 -24.34 -18.62
CA GLY A 204 -12.57 -23.51 -18.41
C GLY A 204 -11.62 -24.12 -17.39
N VAL A 205 -10.49 -23.45 -17.16
CA VAL A 205 -9.53 -23.87 -16.15
C VAL A 205 -10.17 -23.74 -14.76
N ILE A 206 -10.16 -24.83 -13.99
CA ILE A 206 -10.65 -24.88 -12.62
C ILE A 206 -9.47 -24.57 -11.70
N ASP A 207 -9.37 -23.31 -11.28
CA ASP A 207 -8.27 -22.78 -10.47
C ASP A 207 -8.77 -21.76 -9.42
N GLU A 208 -7.87 -20.98 -8.84
CA GLU A 208 -8.16 -19.96 -7.82
C GLU A 208 -9.18 -18.88 -8.23
N ARG A 209 -9.50 -18.78 -9.52
CA ARG A 209 -10.49 -17.83 -10.04
C ARG A 209 -11.92 -18.32 -9.86
N LEU A 210 -12.17 -19.61 -9.65
CA LEU A 210 -13.50 -20.14 -9.38
C LEU A 210 -13.89 -19.99 -7.91
N ASP A 211 -15.13 -19.56 -7.65
CA ASP A 211 -15.73 -19.60 -6.32
C ASP A 211 -16.25 -21.00 -6.02
N LEU A 212 -15.37 -21.85 -5.47
CA LEU A 212 -15.73 -23.23 -5.10
C LEU A 212 -16.81 -23.29 -4.01
N ASN A 213 -16.90 -22.27 -3.15
CA ASN A 213 -17.95 -22.19 -2.12
C ASN A 213 -19.31 -21.88 -2.75
N LEU A 214 -19.36 -21.05 -3.79
CA LEU A 214 -20.58 -20.83 -4.57
C LEU A 214 -21.05 -22.12 -5.22
N ILE A 215 -20.13 -22.89 -5.83
CA ILE A 215 -20.46 -24.19 -6.44
C ILE A 215 -20.99 -25.17 -5.38
N ASP A 216 -20.36 -25.24 -4.22
CA ASP A 216 -20.82 -26.05 -3.08
C ASP A 216 -22.22 -25.64 -2.61
N ALA A 217 -22.44 -24.34 -2.42
CA ALA A 217 -23.72 -23.78 -1.99
C ALA A 217 -24.84 -24.04 -3.02
N MET A 218 -24.55 -23.92 -4.32
CA MET A 218 -25.49 -24.26 -5.39
C MET A 218 -25.89 -25.72 -5.34
N ALA A 219 -24.91 -26.63 -5.21
CA ALA A 219 -25.15 -28.06 -5.18
C ALA A 219 -26.00 -28.48 -3.98
N ALA A 220 -25.72 -27.91 -2.81
CA ALA A 220 -26.45 -28.17 -1.57
C ALA A 220 -27.87 -27.60 -1.58
N ALA A 221 -28.06 -26.40 -2.14
CA ALA A 221 -29.37 -25.73 -2.18
C ALA A 221 -30.34 -26.38 -3.18
N HIS A 222 -29.81 -26.94 -4.28
CA HIS A 222 -30.59 -27.55 -5.36
C HIS A 222 -30.04 -28.93 -5.77
N PRO A 223 -30.33 -29.99 -4.98
CA PRO A 223 -29.88 -31.35 -5.28
C PRO A 223 -30.35 -31.92 -6.63
N GLU A 224 -31.42 -31.34 -7.20
CA GLU A 224 -31.96 -31.70 -8.50
C GLU A 224 -31.14 -31.15 -9.69
N TRP A 225 -30.40 -30.05 -9.49
CA TRP A 225 -29.55 -29.46 -10.52
C TRP A 225 -28.30 -30.29 -10.76
N GLN A 226 -27.96 -30.54 -12.02
CA GLN A 226 -26.71 -31.20 -12.40
C GLN A 226 -25.67 -30.15 -12.75
N ILE A 227 -24.69 -29.94 -11.87
CA ILE A 227 -23.61 -28.96 -12.07
C ILE A 227 -22.48 -29.62 -12.87
N VAL A 228 -22.29 -29.16 -14.11
CA VAL A 228 -21.35 -29.76 -15.08
C VAL A 228 -20.09 -28.90 -15.17
N MET A 229 -18.96 -29.44 -14.73
CA MET A 229 -17.67 -28.74 -14.69
C MET A 229 -16.69 -29.39 -15.68
N VAL A 230 -16.33 -28.68 -16.75
CA VAL A 230 -15.47 -29.18 -17.84
C VAL A 230 -14.17 -28.39 -17.91
N GLY A 231 -13.06 -29.02 -17.53
CA GLY A 231 -11.73 -28.45 -17.70
C GLY A 231 -10.70 -29.01 -16.73
N PRO A 232 -9.41 -28.66 -16.93
CA PRO A 232 -8.34 -29.12 -16.06
C PRO A 232 -8.39 -28.42 -14.69
N VAL A 233 -8.07 -29.17 -13.63
CA VAL A 233 -7.86 -28.65 -12.28
C VAL A 233 -6.38 -28.30 -12.12
N VAL A 234 -6.06 -27.03 -11.90
CA VAL A 234 -4.66 -26.55 -11.78
C VAL A 234 -4.55 -25.53 -10.67
N LYS A 235 -3.34 -25.38 -10.10
CA LYS A 235 -2.97 -24.41 -9.05
C LYS A 235 -3.72 -24.52 -7.70
N ILE A 236 -4.80 -25.27 -7.66
CA ILE A 236 -5.53 -25.66 -6.45
C ILE A 236 -5.32 -27.13 -6.17
N ASP A 237 -5.48 -27.53 -4.91
CA ASP A 237 -5.45 -28.94 -4.52
C ASP A 237 -6.77 -29.60 -4.97
N PRO A 238 -6.75 -30.65 -5.81
CA PRO A 238 -7.96 -31.37 -6.21
C PRO A 238 -8.80 -31.90 -5.03
N ALA A 239 -8.20 -32.06 -3.84
CA ALA A 239 -8.92 -32.46 -2.64
C ALA A 239 -9.88 -31.36 -2.11
N THR A 240 -9.69 -30.10 -2.49
CA THR A 240 -10.56 -28.98 -2.05
C THR A 240 -11.78 -28.77 -2.94
N LEU A 241 -11.96 -29.56 -3.99
CA LEU A 241 -13.14 -29.47 -4.85
C LEU A 241 -14.38 -29.95 -4.08
N PRO A 242 -15.52 -29.24 -4.19
CA PRO A 242 -16.77 -29.67 -3.57
C PRO A 242 -17.22 -31.02 -4.14
N ARG A 243 -17.71 -31.91 -3.27
CA ARG A 243 -18.10 -33.28 -3.62
C ARG A 243 -19.55 -33.53 -3.23
N HIS A 244 -20.46 -33.19 -4.14
CA HIS A 244 -21.87 -33.55 -4.05
C HIS A 244 -22.24 -34.54 -5.16
N PRO A 245 -23.27 -35.41 -4.97
CA PRO A 245 -23.69 -36.37 -5.99
C PRO A 245 -24.12 -35.75 -7.33
N ASN A 246 -24.46 -34.46 -7.32
CA ASN A 246 -24.94 -33.69 -8.46
C ASN A 246 -23.89 -32.76 -9.07
N ILE A 247 -22.61 -32.87 -8.67
CA ILE A 247 -21.49 -32.17 -9.32
C ILE A 247 -20.68 -33.16 -10.17
N HIS A 248 -20.44 -32.80 -11.43
CA HIS A 248 -19.80 -33.67 -12.41
C HIS A 248 -18.54 -33.02 -12.99
N TYR A 249 -17.36 -33.54 -12.64
CA TYR A 249 -16.07 -33.06 -13.16
C TYR A 249 -15.62 -33.92 -14.35
N PHE A 250 -15.57 -33.33 -15.54
CA PHE A 250 -15.22 -34.06 -16.78
C PHE A 250 -13.74 -33.95 -17.18
N GLY A 251 -12.94 -33.20 -16.42
CA GLY A 251 -11.52 -32.96 -16.72
C GLY A 251 -11.31 -32.14 -17.99
N GLN A 252 -10.06 -32.06 -18.45
CA GLN A 252 -9.71 -31.40 -19.71
C GLN A 252 -10.37 -32.10 -20.91
N ARG A 253 -10.89 -31.31 -21.85
CA ARG A 253 -11.49 -31.75 -23.11
C ARG A 253 -10.90 -30.98 -24.27
N GLU A 254 -10.99 -31.55 -25.46
CA GLU A 254 -10.55 -30.87 -26.67
C GLU A 254 -11.47 -29.69 -26.97
N TYR A 255 -10.92 -28.62 -27.55
CA TYR A 255 -11.69 -27.43 -27.90
C TYR A 255 -12.87 -27.76 -28.84
N ALA A 256 -12.67 -28.76 -29.71
CA ALA A 256 -13.67 -29.27 -30.64
C ALA A 256 -14.92 -29.85 -29.94
N ASP A 257 -14.77 -30.35 -28.71
CA ASP A 257 -15.84 -31.00 -27.95
C ASP A 257 -16.71 -29.99 -27.19
N LEU A 258 -16.23 -28.78 -26.91
CA LEU A 258 -16.94 -27.83 -26.05
C LEU A 258 -18.38 -27.50 -26.52
N PRO A 259 -18.68 -27.33 -27.82
CA PRO A 259 -20.06 -27.12 -28.29
C PRO A 259 -20.99 -28.30 -27.97
N SER A 260 -20.47 -29.54 -27.98
CA SER A 260 -21.27 -30.73 -27.66
C SER A 260 -21.65 -30.79 -26.18
N PHE A 261 -20.77 -30.36 -25.27
CA PHE A 261 -21.14 -30.17 -23.86
C PHE A 261 -22.15 -29.02 -23.70
N LEU A 262 -21.85 -27.87 -24.29
CA LEU A 262 -22.68 -26.67 -24.20
C LEU A 262 -24.11 -26.89 -24.72
N SER A 263 -24.29 -27.73 -25.74
CA SER A 263 -25.62 -28.06 -26.28
C SER A 263 -26.55 -28.64 -25.20
N GLY A 264 -26.02 -29.51 -24.34
CA GLY A 264 -26.77 -30.20 -23.31
C GLY A 264 -27.03 -29.41 -22.03
N TRP A 265 -26.62 -28.14 -21.96
CA TRP A 265 -26.80 -27.28 -20.78
C TRP A 265 -28.05 -26.41 -20.90
N ASP A 266 -28.69 -26.16 -19.76
CA ASP A 266 -29.87 -25.31 -19.64
C ASP A 266 -29.48 -23.89 -19.20
N VAL A 267 -28.44 -23.75 -18.36
CA VAL A 267 -27.85 -22.46 -17.96
C VAL A 267 -26.32 -22.56 -17.94
N CYS A 268 -25.66 -21.51 -18.40
CA CYS A 268 -24.21 -21.41 -18.37
C CYS A 268 -23.72 -20.52 -17.23
N LEU A 269 -22.68 -20.99 -16.54
CA LEU A 269 -22.17 -20.37 -15.32
C LEU A 269 -20.85 -19.63 -15.59
N ILE A 270 -20.70 -18.48 -14.93
CA ILE A 270 -19.43 -17.76 -14.76
C ILE A 270 -19.26 -17.51 -13.25
N PRO A 271 -18.94 -18.56 -12.46
CA PRO A 271 -18.92 -18.51 -11.00
C PRO A 271 -17.51 -18.10 -10.52
N PHE A 272 -17.07 -16.91 -10.90
CA PHE A 272 -15.74 -16.43 -10.54
C PHE A 272 -15.73 -15.83 -9.13
N ALA A 273 -14.74 -16.20 -8.33
CA ALA A 273 -14.49 -15.60 -7.03
C ALA A 273 -14.13 -14.12 -7.19
N ILE A 274 -14.63 -13.24 -6.33
CA ILE A 274 -14.29 -11.81 -6.36
C ILE A 274 -13.00 -11.59 -5.58
N ASN A 275 -11.87 -11.62 -6.28
CA ASN A 275 -10.53 -11.49 -5.70
C ASN A 275 -9.58 -10.74 -6.66
N GLU A 276 -8.31 -10.58 -6.28
CA GLU A 276 -7.34 -9.83 -7.09
C GLU A 276 -7.14 -10.44 -8.49
N SER A 277 -7.16 -11.77 -8.62
CA SER A 277 -6.93 -12.48 -9.89
C SER A 277 -8.08 -12.35 -10.90
N THR A 278 -9.28 -12.03 -10.45
CA THR A 278 -10.47 -11.85 -11.30
C THR A 278 -10.85 -10.38 -11.47
N ARG A 279 -10.18 -9.45 -10.78
CA ARG A 279 -10.45 -8.00 -10.86
C ARG A 279 -10.37 -7.45 -12.28
N PHE A 280 -9.49 -8.01 -13.11
CA PHE A 280 -9.21 -7.55 -14.46
C PHE A 280 -9.57 -8.58 -15.55
N ILE A 281 -10.37 -9.60 -15.21
CA ILE A 281 -10.66 -10.70 -16.13
C ILE A 281 -11.75 -10.32 -17.14
N SER A 282 -11.50 -10.60 -18.41
CA SER A 282 -12.48 -10.48 -19.50
C SER A 282 -12.79 -11.87 -20.08
N PRO A 283 -13.77 -12.61 -19.53
CA PRO A 283 -13.98 -14.02 -19.88
C PRO A 283 -14.53 -14.19 -21.30
N THR A 284 -13.82 -14.98 -22.12
CA THR A 284 -14.32 -15.44 -23.44
C THR A 284 -15.65 -16.18 -23.32
N LYS A 285 -15.83 -16.93 -22.22
CA LYS A 285 -16.99 -17.80 -21.97
C LYS A 285 -18.32 -17.08 -22.11
N THR A 286 -18.38 -15.81 -21.71
CA THR A 286 -19.58 -15.00 -21.88
C THR A 286 -20.05 -14.99 -23.33
N LEU A 287 -19.14 -14.69 -24.27
CA LEU A 287 -19.44 -14.65 -25.70
C LEU A 287 -19.65 -16.05 -26.28
N GLU A 288 -18.91 -17.05 -25.79
CA GLU A 288 -19.05 -18.45 -26.20
C GLU A 288 -20.46 -18.99 -25.87
N TYR A 289 -20.98 -18.67 -24.69
CA TYR A 289 -22.34 -19.04 -24.26
C TYR A 289 -23.42 -18.25 -25.03
N MET A 290 -23.17 -16.96 -25.30
CA MET A 290 -24.05 -16.16 -26.15
C MET A 290 -24.14 -16.73 -27.58
N ALA A 291 -23.03 -17.22 -28.15
CA ALA A 291 -23.01 -17.84 -29.47
C ALA A 291 -23.85 -19.12 -29.55
N ALA A 292 -23.93 -19.85 -28.43
CA ALA A 292 -24.83 -20.98 -28.25
C ALA A 292 -26.26 -20.61 -27.86
N GLU A 293 -26.57 -19.32 -27.70
CA GLU A 293 -27.89 -18.81 -27.31
C GLU A 293 -28.38 -19.34 -25.95
N LYS A 294 -27.45 -19.63 -25.04
CA LYS A 294 -27.79 -20.14 -23.70
C LYS A 294 -27.88 -19.01 -22.66
N PRO A 295 -28.79 -19.08 -21.68
CA PRO A 295 -28.84 -18.14 -20.56
C PRO A 295 -27.52 -18.18 -19.78
N VAL A 296 -27.02 -17.02 -19.37
CA VAL A 296 -25.74 -16.89 -18.65
C VAL A 296 -25.98 -16.24 -17.28
N VAL A 297 -25.39 -16.84 -16.25
CA VAL A 297 -25.35 -16.29 -14.89
C VAL A 297 -23.90 -16.10 -14.48
N SER A 298 -23.56 -14.88 -14.05
CA SER A 298 -22.20 -14.48 -13.67
C SER A 298 -22.18 -13.85 -12.28
N THR A 299 -21.07 -14.03 -11.57
CA THR A 299 -20.70 -13.13 -10.46
C THR A 299 -20.40 -11.73 -11.01
N PRO A 300 -20.32 -10.67 -10.18
CA PRO A 300 -20.19 -9.28 -10.65
C PRO A 300 -18.78 -8.95 -11.16
N ILE A 301 -18.33 -9.65 -12.20
CA ILE A 301 -17.11 -9.36 -12.93
C ILE A 301 -17.33 -8.10 -13.76
N THR A 302 -16.51 -7.07 -13.55
CA THR A 302 -16.63 -5.75 -14.17
C THR A 302 -16.79 -5.83 -15.70
N ASP A 303 -15.92 -6.59 -16.37
CA ASP A 303 -15.92 -6.75 -17.84
C ASP A 303 -17.04 -7.69 -18.35
N VAL A 304 -17.94 -8.15 -17.48
CA VAL A 304 -19.20 -8.82 -17.83
C VAL A 304 -20.39 -7.94 -17.47
N ALA A 305 -20.42 -7.41 -16.25
CA ALA A 305 -21.52 -6.64 -15.71
C ALA A 305 -21.70 -5.29 -16.44
N GLU A 306 -20.61 -4.56 -16.73
CA GLU A 306 -20.67 -3.29 -17.45
C GLU A 306 -21.20 -3.45 -18.90
N PRO A 307 -20.64 -4.32 -19.76
CA PRO A 307 -21.06 -4.42 -21.15
C PRO A 307 -22.30 -5.29 -21.39
N TYR A 308 -22.61 -6.24 -20.49
CA TYR A 308 -23.61 -7.28 -20.75
C TYR A 308 -24.67 -7.44 -19.67
N GLY A 309 -24.74 -6.56 -18.66
CA GLY A 309 -25.68 -6.68 -17.52
C GLY A 309 -27.17 -6.74 -17.92
N ASP A 310 -27.55 -6.20 -19.08
CA ASP A 310 -28.92 -6.31 -19.60
C ASP A 310 -29.23 -7.70 -20.20
N ILE A 311 -28.20 -8.46 -20.57
CA ILE A 311 -28.29 -9.76 -21.26
C ILE A 311 -27.97 -10.92 -20.31
N VAL A 312 -26.98 -10.73 -19.43
CA VAL A 312 -26.44 -11.70 -18.48
C VAL A 312 -26.97 -11.41 -17.08
N PHE A 313 -27.38 -12.44 -16.34
CA PHE A 313 -27.77 -12.26 -14.95
C PHE A 313 -26.54 -12.08 -14.04
N ILE A 314 -26.54 -11.05 -13.20
CA ILE A 314 -25.39 -10.69 -12.34
C ILE A 314 -25.70 -10.89 -10.85
N GLY A 315 -25.25 -12.00 -10.28
CA GLY A 315 -25.46 -12.35 -8.87
C GLY A 315 -24.39 -11.76 -7.95
N HIS A 316 -24.76 -10.76 -7.13
CA HIS A 316 -23.84 -10.05 -6.22
C HIS A 316 -23.59 -10.77 -4.88
N SER A 317 -24.27 -11.89 -4.64
CA SER A 317 -24.09 -12.78 -3.49
C SER A 317 -24.38 -14.23 -3.94
N HIS A 318 -24.02 -15.22 -3.12
CA HIS A 318 -24.34 -16.63 -3.41
C HIS A 318 -25.84 -16.84 -3.59
N ASP A 319 -26.66 -16.30 -2.68
CA ASP A 319 -28.12 -16.39 -2.77
C ASP A 319 -28.68 -15.73 -4.03
N ALA A 320 -28.17 -14.55 -4.40
CA ALA A 320 -28.60 -13.85 -5.61
C ALA A 320 -28.20 -14.63 -6.87
N PHE A 321 -26.98 -15.19 -6.92
CA PHE A 321 -26.51 -16.01 -8.02
C PHE A 321 -27.37 -17.27 -8.19
N ILE A 322 -27.64 -17.98 -7.09
CA ILE A 322 -28.53 -19.15 -7.07
C ILE A 322 -29.94 -18.75 -7.53
N SER A 323 -30.46 -17.62 -7.05
CA SER A 323 -31.77 -17.13 -7.48
C SER A 323 -31.82 -16.83 -8.97
N PHE A 324 -30.79 -16.21 -9.53
CA PHE A 324 -30.73 -15.95 -10.96
C PHE A 324 -30.57 -17.21 -11.80
N CYS A 325 -29.98 -18.28 -11.26
CA CYS A 325 -30.01 -19.59 -11.91
C CYS A 325 -31.44 -20.14 -12.00
N ARG A 326 -32.26 -20.00 -10.95
CA ARG A 326 -33.70 -20.35 -11.00
C ARG A 326 -34.43 -19.49 -12.02
N ASP A 327 -34.20 -18.18 -12.03
CA ASP A 327 -34.86 -17.26 -12.95
C ASP A 327 -34.48 -17.57 -14.42
N ALA A 328 -33.22 -17.92 -14.67
CA ALA A 328 -32.73 -18.34 -15.97
C ALA A 328 -33.41 -19.64 -16.47
N LEU A 329 -33.63 -20.60 -15.57
CA LEU A 329 -34.38 -21.85 -15.86
C LEU A 329 -35.88 -21.60 -16.07
N ALA A 330 -36.42 -20.54 -15.47
CA ALA A 330 -37.85 -20.20 -15.52
C ALA A 330 -38.21 -19.15 -16.60
N LEU A 331 -37.27 -18.80 -17.49
CA LEU A 331 -37.51 -17.83 -18.55
C LEU A 331 -38.70 -18.24 -19.43
N SER A 332 -39.65 -17.31 -19.63
CA SER A 332 -40.66 -17.47 -20.66
C SER A 332 -40.03 -17.39 -22.06
N GLN A 333 -40.68 -17.98 -23.06
CA GLN A 333 -40.19 -17.93 -24.44
C GLN A 333 -39.93 -16.49 -24.92
N ALA A 334 -40.82 -15.54 -24.59
CA ALA A 334 -40.65 -14.15 -24.98
C ALA A 334 -39.40 -13.50 -24.36
N GLN A 335 -39.12 -13.78 -23.07
CA GLN A 335 -37.91 -13.26 -22.41
C GLN A 335 -36.65 -13.93 -22.97
N TYR A 336 -36.73 -15.23 -23.30
CA TYR A 336 -35.63 -15.97 -23.92
C TYR A 336 -35.30 -15.40 -25.31
N ASP A 337 -36.30 -15.19 -26.15
CA ASP A 337 -36.14 -14.60 -27.50
C ASP A 337 -35.57 -13.17 -27.43
N GLN A 338 -36.02 -12.36 -26.48
CA GLN A 338 -35.49 -11.01 -26.25
C GLN A 338 -34.00 -11.06 -25.89
N ARG A 339 -33.59 -11.98 -25.01
CA ARG A 339 -32.17 -12.15 -24.66
C ARG A 339 -31.36 -12.62 -25.86
N ILE A 340 -31.85 -13.58 -26.64
CA ILE A 340 -31.20 -14.03 -27.88
C ILE A 340 -30.97 -12.87 -28.85
N ALA A 341 -31.96 -12.00 -29.03
CA ALA A 341 -31.81 -10.82 -29.88
C ALA A 341 -30.67 -9.91 -29.40
N GLY A 342 -30.56 -9.69 -28.08
CA GLY A 342 -29.44 -8.98 -27.47
C GLY A 342 -28.09 -9.67 -27.70
N MET A 343 -28.02 -10.99 -27.47
CA MET A 343 -26.81 -11.79 -27.70
C MET A 343 -26.33 -11.70 -29.15
N ARG A 344 -27.23 -11.87 -30.13
CA ARG A 344 -26.89 -11.76 -31.56
C ARG A 344 -26.37 -10.38 -31.93
N LYS A 345 -26.91 -9.31 -31.34
CA LYS A 345 -26.43 -7.94 -31.55
C LYS A 345 -25.00 -7.77 -31.05
N VAL A 346 -24.67 -8.30 -29.87
CA VAL A 346 -23.30 -8.29 -29.33
C VAL A 346 -22.37 -9.07 -30.25
N LEU A 347 -22.72 -10.30 -30.60
CA LEU A 347 -21.91 -11.18 -31.44
C LEU A 347 -21.63 -10.61 -32.84
N ALA A 348 -22.56 -9.87 -33.42
CA ALA A 348 -22.36 -9.23 -34.72
C ALA A 348 -21.24 -8.17 -34.72
N SER A 349 -20.86 -7.65 -33.55
CA SER A 349 -19.84 -6.61 -33.39
C SER A 349 -18.43 -7.15 -33.08
N THR A 350 -18.27 -8.47 -32.90
CA THR A 350 -17.00 -9.06 -32.46
C THR A 350 -16.66 -10.33 -33.23
N SER A 351 -15.38 -10.49 -33.58
CA SER A 351 -14.85 -11.75 -34.13
C SER A 351 -13.34 -11.78 -33.96
N TRP A 352 -12.78 -12.98 -33.76
CA TRP A 352 -11.33 -13.15 -33.71
C TRP A 352 -10.63 -12.70 -34.99
N ASP A 353 -11.29 -12.80 -36.16
CA ASP A 353 -10.76 -12.32 -37.43
C ASP A 353 -10.68 -10.79 -37.47
N ALA A 354 -11.67 -10.07 -36.97
CA ALA A 354 -11.60 -8.60 -36.87
C ALA A 354 -10.52 -8.15 -35.87
N THR A 355 -10.45 -8.81 -34.71
CA THR A 355 -9.44 -8.52 -33.67
C THR A 355 -8.03 -8.74 -34.19
N ALA A 356 -7.76 -9.88 -34.83
CA ALA A 356 -6.45 -10.18 -35.40
C ALA A 356 -6.08 -9.21 -36.54
N ARG A 357 -7.04 -8.81 -37.38
CA ARG A 357 -6.80 -7.77 -38.41
C ARG A 357 -6.41 -6.43 -37.79
N GLY A 358 -7.18 -5.93 -36.82
CA GLY A 358 -6.88 -4.65 -36.17
C GLY A 358 -5.53 -4.64 -35.46
N MET A 359 -5.15 -5.75 -34.80
CA MET A 359 -3.82 -5.89 -34.21
C MET A 359 -2.70 -5.93 -35.26
N ASN A 360 -2.91 -6.65 -36.37
CA ASN A 360 -1.95 -6.68 -37.48
C ASN A 360 -1.78 -5.31 -38.12
N GLU A 361 -2.85 -4.56 -38.35
CA GLU A 361 -2.80 -3.21 -38.93
C GLU A 361 -1.98 -2.24 -38.05
N LEU A 362 -2.12 -2.34 -36.72
CA LEU A 362 -1.32 -1.55 -35.79
C LEU A 362 0.15 -1.97 -35.78
N LEU A 363 0.42 -3.28 -35.86
CA LEU A 363 1.78 -3.80 -35.95
C LEU A 363 2.44 -3.41 -37.28
N ASP A 364 1.74 -3.52 -38.41
CA ASP A 364 2.19 -3.07 -39.72
C ASP A 364 2.52 -1.58 -39.72
N ARG A 365 1.67 -0.75 -39.10
CA ARG A 365 1.94 0.69 -38.93
C ARG A 365 3.23 0.95 -38.16
N VAL A 366 3.43 0.28 -37.03
CA VAL A 366 4.66 0.39 -36.23
C VAL A 366 5.89 0.03 -37.05
N LEU A 367 5.79 -0.98 -37.91
CA LEU A 367 6.89 -1.44 -38.76
C LEU A 367 7.20 -0.45 -39.89
N GLU A 368 6.17 0.12 -40.51
CA GLU A 368 6.31 1.18 -41.52
C GLU A 368 6.94 2.46 -40.93
N GLU A 369 6.54 2.83 -39.72
CA GLU A 369 7.10 3.98 -38.99
C GLU A 369 8.52 3.71 -38.49
N GLY A 370 8.80 2.50 -38.02
CA GLY A 370 10.10 2.02 -37.53
C GLY A 370 11.22 2.12 -38.58
N GLY A 371 10.89 1.97 -39.87
CA GLY A 371 11.82 2.17 -40.99
C GLY A 371 12.36 3.61 -41.11
N LYS A 372 11.64 4.61 -40.59
CA LYS A 372 12.09 6.03 -40.51
C LYS A 372 12.74 6.39 -39.17
N VAL A 373 12.61 5.53 -38.16
CA VAL A 373 13.10 5.73 -36.78
C VAL A 373 14.53 5.22 -36.59
N SER A 374 15.01 4.33 -37.46
CA SER A 374 16.37 3.76 -37.43
C SER A 374 17.48 4.83 -37.48
N GLU A 375 17.36 5.86 -38.33
CA GLU A 375 18.33 6.97 -38.37
C GLU A 375 18.25 7.90 -37.15
N LYS A 376 17.10 7.93 -36.45
CA LYS A 376 16.92 8.67 -35.18
C LYS A 376 17.47 7.90 -33.98
N ARG A 377 17.40 6.56 -33.95
CA ARG A 377 17.87 5.73 -32.84
C ARG A 377 19.38 5.88 -32.59
N VAL A 378 20.20 5.96 -33.64
CA VAL A 378 21.67 6.13 -33.51
C VAL A 378 22.08 7.54 -33.06
N ARG A 379 21.29 8.58 -33.36
CA ARG A 379 21.50 9.94 -32.83
C ARG A 379 20.88 10.16 -31.44
N ALA A 380 19.90 9.35 -31.04
CA ALA A 380 19.22 9.44 -29.75
C ALA A 380 19.96 8.74 -28.60
N GLU A 381 20.90 7.83 -28.87
CA GLU A 381 21.78 7.25 -27.84
C GLU A 381 22.75 8.29 -27.22
N VAL A 382 22.94 9.44 -27.86
CA VAL A 382 23.69 10.60 -27.32
C VAL A 382 22.75 11.75 -26.88
N SER A 383 21.44 11.56 -27.01
CA SER A 383 20.45 12.56 -26.62
C SER A 383 19.24 11.88 -25.96
N GLN A 384 19.46 11.36 -24.75
CA GLN A 384 18.37 11.20 -23.81
C GLN A 384 17.73 12.58 -23.61
N ARG A 385 16.46 12.73 -24.01
CA ARG A 385 15.62 13.76 -23.41
C ARG A 385 15.52 13.44 -21.92
N VAL A 386 16.39 14.08 -21.16
CA VAL A 386 16.22 14.38 -19.74
C VAL A 386 14.73 14.73 -19.54
N PRO A 387 14.00 14.06 -18.61
CA PRO A 387 12.70 14.56 -18.19
C PRO A 387 12.87 16.04 -17.87
N GLY A 388 12.04 16.93 -18.44
CA GLY A 388 12.14 18.36 -18.13
C GLY A 388 12.30 18.53 -16.63
N LYS A 389 13.39 19.19 -16.22
CA LYS A 389 13.81 19.27 -14.82
C LYS A 389 12.65 19.86 -14.01
N LEU A 390 12.13 19.09 -13.04
CA LEU A 390 11.02 19.54 -12.21
C LEU A 390 11.49 20.73 -11.36
N PRO A 391 10.77 21.86 -11.31
CA PRO A 391 11.14 22.97 -10.44
C PRO A 391 11.26 22.50 -8.98
N HIS A 392 10.25 21.78 -8.50
CA HIS A 392 10.20 21.29 -7.14
C HIS A 392 9.72 19.83 -7.07
N LEU A 393 10.54 18.97 -6.47
CA LEU A 393 10.16 17.61 -6.10
C LEU A 393 9.97 17.53 -4.59
N VAL A 394 8.84 16.98 -4.14
CA VAL A 394 8.55 16.75 -2.73
C VAL A 394 8.45 15.25 -2.49
N VAL A 395 9.18 14.73 -1.50
CA VAL A 395 9.19 13.31 -1.14
C VAL A 395 8.55 13.08 0.22
N GLY A 396 7.51 12.25 0.23
CA GLY A 396 6.67 11.90 1.37
C GLY A 396 5.45 12.81 1.46
N ALA A 397 4.25 12.22 1.45
CA ALA A 397 2.97 12.94 1.51
C ALA A 397 2.35 12.90 2.92
N GLY A 398 3.19 13.04 3.97
CA GLY A 398 2.72 13.37 5.31
C GLY A 398 2.26 14.84 5.42
N PRO A 399 1.84 15.32 6.60
CA PRO A 399 1.37 16.70 6.79
C PRO A 399 2.37 17.75 6.29
N THR A 400 3.67 17.53 6.50
CA THR A 400 4.72 18.41 6.00
C THR A 400 4.80 18.43 4.47
N GLY A 401 4.77 17.27 3.81
CA GLY A 401 4.90 17.21 2.36
C GLY A 401 3.65 17.70 1.63
N LEU A 402 2.46 17.41 2.16
CA LEU A 402 1.19 17.95 1.66
C LEU A 402 1.16 19.48 1.79
N SER A 403 1.54 20.02 2.95
CA SER A 403 1.66 21.46 3.14
C SER A 403 2.71 22.07 2.19
N ALA A 404 3.88 21.45 2.03
CA ALA A 404 4.89 21.94 1.09
C ALA A 404 4.38 21.96 -0.35
N ALA A 405 3.75 20.88 -0.82
CA ALA A 405 3.19 20.80 -2.17
C ALA A 405 2.08 21.83 -2.40
N TYR A 406 1.21 22.07 -1.41
CA TYR A 406 0.18 23.12 -1.45
C TYR A 406 0.81 24.51 -1.67
N HIS A 407 1.87 24.83 -0.93
CA HIS A 407 2.53 26.14 -1.03
C HIS A 407 3.38 26.33 -2.30
N LEU A 408 3.88 25.24 -2.89
CA LEU A 408 4.65 25.27 -4.13
C LEU A 408 3.78 25.40 -5.40
N GLY A 409 2.49 25.08 -5.31
CA GLY A 409 1.54 25.20 -6.43
C GLY A 409 1.80 24.22 -7.58
N GLU A 410 1.45 24.64 -8.80
CA GLU A 410 1.49 23.82 -10.04
C GLU A 410 2.89 23.25 -10.37
N ASN A 411 3.95 23.90 -9.88
CA ASN A 411 5.33 23.56 -10.19
C ASN A 411 5.90 22.41 -9.32
N ALA A 412 5.08 21.83 -8.44
CA ALA A 412 5.46 20.72 -7.59
C ALA A 412 5.03 19.35 -8.14
N LEU A 413 5.91 18.37 -7.98
CA LEU A 413 5.54 16.95 -7.96
C LEU A 413 5.74 16.42 -6.54
N LEU A 414 4.66 15.93 -5.92
CA LEU A 414 4.68 15.22 -4.65
C LEU A 414 4.67 13.70 -4.90
N ILE A 415 5.64 12.98 -4.34
CA ILE A 415 5.68 11.51 -4.41
C ILE A 415 5.56 10.87 -3.02
N GLU A 416 4.82 9.77 -2.92
CA GLU A 416 4.55 9.03 -1.69
C GLU A 416 4.75 7.53 -1.90
N GLN A 417 5.41 6.84 -0.97
CA GLN A 417 5.71 5.42 -1.11
C GLN A 417 4.48 4.52 -0.97
N HIS A 418 3.51 4.92 -0.13
CA HIS A 418 2.30 4.16 0.11
C HIS A 418 1.19 4.50 -0.88
N GLY A 419 0.13 3.69 -0.91
CA GLY A 419 -1.03 3.91 -1.79
C GLY A 419 -1.93 5.09 -1.41
N LYS A 420 -1.74 5.69 -0.22
CA LYS A 420 -2.50 6.84 0.29
C LYS A 420 -1.57 7.86 0.94
N VAL A 421 -1.95 9.13 0.87
CA VAL A 421 -1.28 10.24 1.56
C VAL A 421 -1.54 10.17 3.07
N GLY A 422 -0.79 10.95 3.85
CA GLY A 422 -1.00 11.18 5.29
C GLY A 422 0.17 10.75 6.18
N GLY A 423 1.12 9.95 5.68
CA GLY A 423 2.27 9.50 6.49
C GLY A 423 1.83 8.75 7.77
N TRP A 424 2.23 9.24 8.94
CA TRP A 424 1.73 8.71 10.23
C TRP A 424 0.43 9.33 10.71
N CYS A 425 -0.06 10.37 10.03
CA CYS A 425 -1.39 10.95 10.28
C CYS A 425 -2.50 10.20 9.52
N ARG A 426 -2.23 8.96 9.09
CA ARG A 426 -3.20 8.10 8.41
C ARG A 426 -4.11 7.39 9.43
N SER A 427 -5.23 6.91 8.91
CA SER A 427 -6.19 6.09 9.63
C SER A 427 -6.50 4.82 8.84
N ILE A 428 -6.88 3.77 9.55
CA ILE A 428 -7.43 2.53 9.00
C ILE A 428 -8.87 2.36 9.48
N GLU A 429 -9.67 1.66 8.70
CA GLU A 429 -11.01 1.23 9.09
C GLU A 429 -11.06 -0.30 9.13
N GLU A 430 -11.57 -0.87 10.21
CA GLU A 430 -11.75 -2.31 10.35
C GLU A 430 -13.04 -2.63 11.09
N LYS A 431 -13.95 -3.38 10.45
CA LYS A 431 -15.27 -3.75 10.99
C LYS A 431 -16.06 -2.54 11.55
N GLY A 432 -15.97 -1.40 10.86
CA GLY A 432 -16.63 -0.15 11.23
C GLY A 432 -15.95 0.64 12.35
N PHE A 433 -14.81 0.18 12.87
CA PHE A 433 -13.96 0.95 13.78
C PHE A 433 -12.90 1.71 12.99
N THR A 434 -12.72 2.99 13.30
CA THR A 434 -11.60 3.79 12.78
C THR A 434 -10.46 3.80 13.80
N PHE A 435 -9.23 3.54 13.36
CA PHE A 435 -8.01 3.62 14.18
C PHE A 435 -6.94 4.45 13.47
N ASP A 436 -6.27 5.33 14.21
CA ASP A 436 -5.12 6.08 13.69
C ASP A 436 -3.82 5.30 13.91
N TYR A 437 -2.74 5.68 13.21
CA TYR A 437 -1.38 5.22 13.50
C TYR A 437 -0.86 5.89 14.78
N ALA A 438 -1.33 5.42 15.94
CA ALA A 438 -1.23 6.06 17.26
C ALA A 438 -2.17 7.27 17.45
N GLY A 439 -2.28 7.79 18.67
CA GLY A 439 -3.21 8.86 19.01
C GLY A 439 -2.88 10.22 18.38
N HIS A 440 -3.82 10.80 17.64
CA HIS A 440 -3.71 12.12 17.02
C HIS A 440 -4.83 13.07 17.48
N ILE A 441 -4.48 14.34 17.65
CA ILE A 441 -5.40 15.43 17.97
C ILE A 441 -5.00 16.71 17.24
N MET A 442 -5.97 17.55 16.92
CA MET A 442 -5.74 18.90 16.41
C MET A 442 -5.69 19.89 17.57
N PHE A 443 -4.55 20.51 17.77
CA PHE A 443 -4.38 21.64 18.68
C PHE A 443 -3.33 22.57 18.07
N SER A 444 -3.54 23.88 18.17
CA SER A 444 -2.54 24.88 17.84
C SER A 444 -2.88 26.22 18.49
N ASN A 445 -1.87 27.05 18.73
CA ASN A 445 -2.05 28.47 19.06
C ASN A 445 -1.82 29.38 17.84
N ASP A 446 -1.48 28.81 16.68
CA ASP A 446 -1.19 29.58 15.47
C ASP A 446 -2.49 29.83 14.68
N PRO A 447 -2.91 31.10 14.48
CA PRO A 447 -4.12 31.43 13.73
C PRO A 447 -4.09 30.94 12.27
N TYR A 448 -2.90 30.82 11.67
CA TYR A 448 -2.76 30.28 10.31
C TYR A 448 -3.11 28.78 10.27
N VAL A 449 -2.67 28.01 11.27
CA VAL A 449 -3.00 26.59 11.37
C VAL A 449 -4.51 26.38 11.56
N HIS A 450 -5.16 27.22 12.37
CA HIS A 450 -6.63 27.16 12.53
C HIS A 450 -7.36 27.40 11.21
N ARG A 451 -6.94 28.39 10.41
CA ARG A 451 -7.50 28.61 9.07
C ARG A 451 -7.25 27.43 8.13
N MET A 452 -6.10 26.76 8.25
CA MET A 452 -5.87 25.52 7.50
C MET A 452 -6.83 24.42 7.92
N TYR A 453 -7.07 24.21 9.22
CA TYR A 453 -8.04 23.21 9.69
C TYR A 453 -9.45 23.50 9.14
N GLU A 454 -9.88 24.75 9.17
CA GLU A 454 -11.17 25.17 8.61
C GLU A 454 -11.24 24.91 7.09
N MET A 455 -10.19 25.26 6.34
CA MET A 455 -10.12 24.99 4.90
C MET A 455 -10.17 23.49 4.58
N LEU A 456 -9.40 22.67 5.31
CA LEU A 456 -9.20 21.27 5.00
C LEU A 456 -10.37 20.37 5.43
N LEU A 457 -11.08 20.74 6.49
CA LEU A 457 -12.16 19.92 7.07
C LEU A 457 -13.55 20.54 6.89
N GLY A 458 -13.66 21.85 6.73
CA GLY A 458 -14.95 22.55 6.76
C GLY A 458 -15.73 22.19 8.03
N GLU A 459 -16.93 21.63 7.84
CA GLU A 459 -17.81 21.20 8.95
C GLU A 459 -17.40 19.85 9.56
N ASN A 460 -16.47 19.10 8.95
CA ASN A 460 -16.00 17.77 9.42
C ASN A 460 -15.04 17.88 10.62
N VAL A 461 -15.41 18.65 11.66
CA VAL A 461 -14.59 18.90 12.83
C VAL A 461 -15.38 18.75 14.11
N HIS A 462 -14.81 18.02 15.06
CA HIS A 462 -15.32 17.83 16.41
C HIS A 462 -14.36 18.45 17.41
N TRP A 463 -14.79 19.55 18.04
CA TRP A 463 -14.00 20.22 19.08
C TRP A 463 -14.52 19.88 20.47
N GLN A 464 -13.64 19.47 21.37
CA GLN A 464 -14.03 19.01 22.69
C GLN A 464 -13.00 19.30 23.78
N GLU A 465 -13.47 19.26 25.03
CA GLU A 465 -12.63 19.40 26.21
C GLU A 465 -11.79 18.15 26.43
N ARG A 466 -10.53 18.36 26.80
CA ARG A 466 -9.56 17.30 27.02
C ARG A 466 -9.84 16.55 28.32
N GLU A 467 -9.84 15.22 28.20
CA GLU A 467 -9.97 14.28 29.33
C GLU A 467 -8.79 13.31 29.31
N ALA A 468 -7.64 13.77 29.82
CA ALA A 468 -6.39 13.01 29.88
C ALA A 468 -6.14 12.48 31.30
N TRP A 469 -5.76 11.22 31.41
CA TRP A 469 -5.69 10.52 32.70
C TRP A 469 -4.40 9.70 32.83
N ILE A 470 -4.11 9.27 34.05
CA ILE A 470 -3.00 8.40 34.40
C ILE A 470 -3.59 7.24 35.21
N HIS A 471 -3.18 6.01 34.90
CA HIS A 471 -3.50 4.86 35.74
C HIS A 471 -2.23 4.38 36.42
N SER A 472 -2.17 4.56 37.74
CA SER A 472 -1.04 4.20 38.60
C SER A 472 -1.56 3.78 39.96
N LYS A 473 -0.90 2.80 40.61
CA LYS A 473 -1.30 2.32 41.95
C LYS A 473 -2.77 1.85 42.03
N GLY A 474 -3.30 1.32 40.92
CA GLY A 474 -4.67 0.82 40.83
C GLY A 474 -5.78 1.88 40.82
N VAL A 475 -5.42 3.16 40.66
CA VAL A 475 -6.38 4.27 40.58
C VAL A 475 -6.16 5.10 39.31
N TYR A 476 -7.22 5.78 38.88
CA TYR A 476 -7.18 6.75 37.80
C TYR A 476 -7.11 8.16 38.38
N THR A 477 -6.05 8.91 38.04
CA THR A 477 -5.93 10.34 38.35
C THR A 477 -5.84 11.17 37.08
N ARG A 478 -6.24 12.44 37.17
CA ARG A 478 -6.20 13.34 36.01
C ARG A 478 -4.77 13.72 35.65
N TYR A 479 -4.53 14.05 34.39
CA TYR A 479 -3.30 14.70 33.97
C TYR A 479 -3.40 16.23 34.21
N PRO A 480 -2.36 16.88 34.74
CA PRO A 480 -1.02 16.35 35.00
C PRO A 480 -0.83 15.71 36.39
N PHE A 481 -0.03 14.64 36.47
CA PHE A 481 0.21 13.86 37.71
C PHE A 481 0.58 14.74 38.89
N GLN A 482 1.52 15.65 38.67
CA GLN A 482 2.09 16.51 39.70
C GLN A 482 1.05 17.41 40.39
N GLY A 483 -0.02 17.79 39.69
CA GLY A 483 -1.09 18.63 40.25
C GLY A 483 -2.37 17.87 40.59
N ALA A 484 -2.43 16.55 40.40
CA ALA A 484 -3.66 15.75 40.55
C ALA A 484 -3.39 14.49 41.38
N LEU A 485 -2.97 14.71 42.64
CA LEU A 485 -2.56 13.63 43.56
C LEU A 485 -3.74 13.02 44.32
N TYR A 486 -4.90 13.68 44.34
CA TYR A 486 -6.10 13.23 45.03
C TYR A 486 -6.53 11.83 44.57
N GLY A 487 -6.81 10.96 45.53
CA GLY A 487 -7.19 9.56 45.29
C GLY A 487 -6.02 8.58 45.21
N LEU A 488 -4.76 9.05 45.18
CA LEU A 488 -3.59 8.18 45.35
C LEU A 488 -3.49 7.67 46.80
N PRO A 489 -2.74 6.57 47.04
CA PRO A 489 -2.46 6.12 48.40
C PRO A 489 -1.80 7.23 49.24
N PRO A 490 -2.19 7.42 50.53
CA PRO A 490 -1.69 8.52 51.36
C PRO A 490 -0.16 8.64 51.44
N GLU A 491 0.56 7.52 51.52
CA GLU A 491 2.03 7.53 51.54
C GLU A 491 2.64 8.02 50.21
N VAL A 492 1.99 7.73 49.08
CA VAL A 492 2.41 8.22 47.77
C VAL A 492 2.22 9.74 47.69
N ILE A 493 1.07 10.24 48.15
CA ILE A 493 0.79 11.68 48.22
C ILE A 493 1.84 12.38 49.08
N LYS A 494 2.10 11.85 50.28
CA LYS A 494 3.11 12.37 51.20
C LYS A 494 4.49 12.42 50.57
N GLU A 495 4.95 11.33 49.95
CA GLU A 495 6.26 11.31 49.27
C GLU A 495 6.34 12.35 48.15
N CYS A 496 5.27 12.53 47.36
CA CYS A 496 5.21 13.54 46.29
C CYS A 496 5.30 14.97 46.84
N ILE A 497 4.50 15.31 47.85
CA ILE A 497 4.49 16.66 48.43
C ILE A 497 5.82 16.96 49.15
N VAL A 498 6.30 16.04 49.99
CA VAL A 498 7.58 16.21 50.69
C VAL A 498 8.72 16.37 49.68
N GLY A 499 8.79 15.51 48.65
CA GLY A 499 9.83 15.61 47.63
C GLY A 499 9.80 16.94 46.86
N ALA A 500 8.62 17.50 46.60
CA ALA A 500 8.48 18.80 45.94
C ALA A 500 8.85 19.97 46.85
N ILE A 501 8.61 19.87 48.16
CA ILE A 501 9.11 20.85 49.14
C ILE A 501 10.64 20.77 49.20
N GLU A 502 11.21 19.57 49.30
CA GLU A 502 12.65 19.38 49.42
C GLU A 502 13.43 19.88 48.20
N SER A 503 12.90 19.72 46.99
CA SER A 503 13.53 20.22 45.76
C SER A 503 13.49 21.76 45.64
N ARG A 504 12.49 22.41 46.25
CA ARG A 504 12.31 23.86 46.23
C ARG A 504 13.03 24.56 47.38
N TYR A 505 12.97 23.99 48.59
CA TYR A 505 13.36 24.64 49.84
C TYR A 505 14.46 23.93 50.64
N GLY A 506 14.91 22.74 50.21
CA GLY A 506 15.91 21.93 50.93
C GLY A 506 15.29 20.86 51.85
N LYS A 507 16.12 19.94 52.35
CA LYS A 507 15.68 18.76 53.11
C LYS A 507 14.88 19.13 54.37
N ILE A 508 13.81 18.39 54.63
CA ILE A 508 12.98 18.57 55.84
C ILE A 508 13.45 17.57 56.91
N GLY A 509 14.33 17.96 57.82
CA GLY A 509 14.75 17.09 58.93
C GLY A 509 16.14 17.39 59.53
N LYS A 510 16.31 17.08 60.83
CA LYS A 510 17.32 17.58 61.78
C LYS A 510 18.78 17.21 61.47
N GLU A 511 19.53 18.13 60.88
CA GLU A 511 20.92 18.40 61.27
C GLU A 511 21.02 19.89 61.62
N ALA A 512 20.88 20.21 62.91
CA ALA A 512 21.43 21.45 63.43
C ALA A 512 22.96 21.28 63.49
N PRO A 513 23.76 22.23 62.98
CA PRO A 513 25.18 22.21 63.28
C PRO A 513 25.38 22.34 64.80
N PRO A 514 26.28 21.58 65.43
CA PRO A 514 26.54 21.73 66.85
C PRO A 514 27.32 23.03 67.07
N GLY A 515 26.64 24.04 67.61
CA GLY A 515 27.25 25.26 68.16
C GLY A 515 27.19 26.48 67.23
N GLY A 516 26.32 27.43 67.58
CA GLY A 516 26.26 28.76 66.98
C GLY A 516 24.93 29.42 67.33
N GLU A 517 24.99 30.59 67.95
CA GLU A 517 23.90 31.29 68.64
C GLU A 517 22.63 31.54 67.81
N ALA A 518 21.52 31.68 68.53
CA ALA A 518 20.19 31.99 68.01
C ALA A 518 20.20 33.30 67.21
N GLY A 519 20.22 33.20 65.88
CA GLY A 519 19.90 34.27 64.95
C GLY A 519 18.68 33.87 64.12
N ASP A 520 17.77 34.81 63.91
CA ASP A 520 16.53 34.70 63.14
C ASP A 520 16.58 33.66 62.01
N HIS A 521 15.66 32.69 62.03
CA HIS A 521 15.36 31.83 60.89
C HIS A 521 14.67 32.65 59.79
N HIS A 522 15.40 33.58 59.20
CA HIS A 522 15.08 34.06 57.86
C HIS A 522 15.26 32.89 56.91
N ILE A 523 14.14 32.40 56.38
CA ILE A 523 14.11 31.63 55.13
C ILE A 523 14.74 32.54 54.07
N LEU A 524 16.05 32.43 53.89
CA LEU A 524 16.74 33.15 52.82
C LEU A 524 16.22 32.60 51.49
N PRO A 525 15.65 33.44 50.61
CA PRO A 525 15.36 33.00 49.25
C PRO A 525 16.69 32.62 48.62
N LEU A 526 16.85 31.37 48.20
CA LEU A 526 18.01 30.92 47.44
C LEU A 526 18.03 31.63 46.07
N THR A 527 18.55 32.85 46.06
CA THR A 527 18.95 33.62 44.87
C THR A 527 20.30 33.11 44.36
N HIS A 528 20.45 31.81 44.18
CA HIS A 528 21.56 31.26 43.40
C HIS A 528 21.05 30.99 41.99
N ARG A 529 21.73 31.56 40.98
CA ARG A 529 21.61 31.17 39.57
C ARG A 529 21.69 29.64 39.50
N ARG A 530 20.53 28.97 39.46
CA ARG A 530 20.46 27.52 39.32
C ARG A 530 21.00 27.21 37.93
N GLU A 531 22.15 26.52 37.86
CA GLU A 531 22.63 25.95 36.60
C GLU A 531 21.51 25.15 35.95
N GLU A 532 21.37 25.26 34.63
CA GLU A 532 20.38 24.48 33.90
C GLU A 532 20.64 22.97 34.09
N PRO A 533 19.58 22.14 34.22
CA PRO A 533 19.75 20.71 34.38
C PRO A 533 20.43 20.11 33.14
N LYS A 534 21.45 19.28 33.38
CA LYS A 534 22.29 18.72 32.31
C LYS A 534 21.56 17.68 31.48
N ASN A 535 20.53 17.06 32.04
CA ASN A 535 19.75 16.01 31.39
C ASN A 535 18.33 15.93 31.95
N PHE A 536 17.50 15.11 31.31
CA PHE A 536 16.10 14.99 31.66
C PHE A 536 15.87 14.36 33.04
N GLU A 537 16.70 13.42 33.48
CA GLU A 537 16.60 12.84 34.83
C GLU A 537 16.84 13.90 35.91
N GLU A 538 17.89 14.71 35.76
CA GLU A 538 18.21 15.80 36.67
C GLU A 538 17.11 16.87 36.68
N PHE A 539 16.55 17.20 35.51
CA PHE A 539 15.38 18.08 35.42
C PHE A 539 14.21 17.54 36.25
N ILE A 540 13.87 16.26 36.12
CA ILE A 540 12.77 15.62 36.86
C ILE A 540 12.95 15.78 38.37
N TYR A 541 14.13 15.44 38.89
CA TYR A 541 14.39 15.55 40.33
C TYR A 541 14.40 17.00 40.83
N ARG A 542 15.03 17.92 40.08
CA ARG A 542 15.13 19.33 40.48
C ARG A 542 13.79 20.06 40.42
N VAL A 543 12.93 19.71 39.47
CA VAL A 543 11.68 20.45 39.20
C VAL A 543 10.49 19.82 39.93
N TRP A 544 10.37 18.49 39.93
CA TRP A 544 9.22 17.79 40.52
C TRP A 544 9.53 17.07 41.83
N GLY A 545 10.81 16.91 42.18
CA GLY A 545 11.20 16.26 43.43
C GLY A 545 11.15 14.73 43.39
N ALA A 546 11.74 14.11 44.42
CA ALA A 546 11.98 12.67 44.45
C ALA A 546 10.71 11.81 44.45
N GLY A 547 9.61 12.29 45.05
CA GLY A 547 8.34 11.56 45.07
C GLY A 547 7.70 11.44 43.69
N ILE A 548 7.52 12.56 42.98
CA ILE A 548 6.97 12.54 41.61
C ILE A 548 7.91 11.80 40.65
N ALA A 549 9.22 11.96 40.83
CA ALA A 549 10.23 11.21 40.09
C ALA A 549 9.99 9.69 40.23
N LYS A 550 9.89 9.20 41.46
CA LYS A 550 9.69 7.78 41.80
C LYS A 550 8.36 7.22 41.29
N HIS A 551 7.26 7.93 41.48
CA HIS A 551 5.91 7.37 41.28
C HIS A 551 5.34 7.54 39.87
N PHE A 552 5.89 8.47 39.08
CA PHE A 552 5.38 8.72 37.73
C PHE A 552 6.46 9.06 36.72
N ALA A 553 7.22 10.14 36.95
CA ALA A 553 8.02 10.75 35.88
C ALA A 553 9.15 9.83 35.38
N ILE A 554 9.91 9.20 36.28
CA ILE A 554 10.96 8.26 35.90
C ILE A 554 10.39 6.97 35.29
N PRO A 555 9.46 6.23 35.94
CA PRO A 555 8.96 4.98 35.38
C PRO A 555 8.24 5.18 34.04
N TYR A 556 7.41 6.22 33.89
CA TYR A 556 6.74 6.53 32.64
C TYR A 556 7.73 6.83 31.52
N ASN A 557 8.70 7.72 31.75
CA ASN A 557 9.64 8.12 30.70
C ASN A 557 10.63 7.01 30.37
N ARG A 558 11.08 6.20 31.33
CA ARG A 558 11.88 4.99 31.02
C ARG A 558 11.09 4.00 30.17
N LYS A 559 9.80 3.83 30.48
CA LYS A 559 8.92 2.96 29.70
C LYS A 559 8.65 3.50 28.30
N LEU A 560 8.45 4.81 28.14
CA LEU A 560 8.28 5.44 26.83
C LEU A 560 9.60 5.38 26.04
N TRP A 561 10.66 6.02 26.54
CA TRP A 561 11.88 6.25 25.76
C TRP A 561 12.78 5.02 25.63
N GLY A 562 12.75 4.08 26.58
CA GLY A 562 13.57 2.87 26.51
C GLY A 562 15.08 3.12 26.60
N LEU A 563 15.50 4.25 27.17
CA LEU A 563 16.90 4.60 27.42
C LEU A 563 17.08 5.34 28.76
N PRO A 564 18.30 5.38 29.31
CA PRO A 564 18.60 6.18 30.50
C PRO A 564 18.27 7.66 30.28
N LEU A 565 17.46 8.25 31.15
CA LEU A 565 17.02 9.65 31.00
C LEU A 565 18.17 10.65 31.20
N THR A 566 19.32 10.19 31.70
CA THR A 566 20.58 10.94 31.74
C THR A 566 21.18 11.20 30.35
N GLU A 567 20.82 10.41 29.35
CA GLU A 567 21.26 10.58 27.97
C GLU A 567 20.40 11.58 27.19
N MET A 568 19.25 12.00 27.73
CA MET A 568 18.36 12.95 27.08
C MET A 568 18.62 14.38 27.53
N GLU A 569 18.74 15.30 26.59
CA GLU A 569 18.77 16.74 26.85
C GLU A 569 17.36 17.30 27.16
N THR A 570 17.29 18.59 27.49
CA THR A 570 16.09 19.24 28.05
C THR A 570 15.42 20.27 27.12
N SER A 571 16.03 20.62 25.98
CA SER A 571 15.53 21.67 25.08
C SER A 571 14.12 21.42 24.52
N TRP A 572 13.72 20.15 24.39
CA TRP A 572 12.40 19.74 23.87
C TRP A 572 11.23 19.90 24.86
N LEU A 573 11.51 20.19 26.14
CA LEU A 573 10.50 20.28 27.20
C LEU A 573 9.65 21.57 27.13
N GLY A 574 10.15 22.61 26.47
CA GLY A 574 9.58 23.97 26.46
C GLY A 574 8.08 24.02 26.14
N GLY A 575 7.27 24.41 27.14
CA GLY A 575 5.81 24.55 27.03
C GLY A 575 5.01 23.24 27.01
N ARG A 576 5.66 22.07 27.09
CA ARG A 576 5.00 20.76 26.95
C ARG A 576 4.71 20.07 28.27
N VAL A 577 5.50 20.37 29.31
CA VAL A 577 5.27 19.81 30.63
C VAL A 577 4.69 20.86 31.59
N PRO A 578 3.53 20.59 32.22
CA PRO A 578 2.95 21.52 33.19
C PRO A 578 3.83 21.65 34.44
N LEU A 579 3.89 22.84 35.02
CA LEU A 579 4.67 23.14 36.21
C LEU A 579 3.75 23.77 37.26
N PRO A 580 2.93 22.98 37.97
CA PRO A 580 2.12 23.53 39.04
C PRO A 580 3.00 24.01 40.19
N ASP A 581 2.57 25.06 40.87
CA ASP A 581 3.24 25.54 42.08
C ASP A 581 2.94 24.63 43.29
N LEU A 582 3.52 24.93 44.45
CA LEU A 582 3.33 24.07 45.62
C LEU A 582 1.89 24.10 46.16
N ASP A 583 1.22 25.25 46.07
CA ASP A 583 -0.15 25.43 46.55
C ASP A 583 -1.11 24.60 45.69
N GLU A 584 -0.99 24.69 44.37
CA GLU A 584 -1.74 23.89 43.41
C GLU A 584 -1.53 22.38 43.62
N MET A 585 -0.31 21.96 43.97
CA MET A 585 0.00 20.56 44.27
C MET A 585 -0.68 20.08 45.56
N ILE A 586 -0.72 20.91 46.60
CA ILE A 586 -1.37 20.60 47.88
C ILE A 586 -2.88 20.56 47.68
N GLU A 587 -3.45 21.55 47.01
CA GLU A 587 -4.88 21.60 46.70
C GLU A 587 -5.30 20.37 45.89
N GLY A 588 -4.52 20.04 44.85
CA GLY A 588 -4.72 18.85 44.03
C GLY A 588 -4.47 17.52 44.74
N ALA A 589 -3.92 17.52 45.97
CA ALA A 589 -3.84 16.36 46.86
C ALA A 589 -5.06 16.24 47.79
N LEU A 590 -5.68 17.37 48.15
CA LEU A 590 -6.83 17.44 49.05
C LEU A 590 -8.17 17.31 48.33
N HIS A 591 -8.24 17.78 47.08
CA HIS A 591 -9.47 17.86 46.30
C HIS A 591 -9.29 17.35 44.86
N PRO A 592 -10.35 16.82 44.21
CA PRO A 592 -10.32 16.50 42.79
C PRO A 592 -10.04 17.74 41.93
N VAL A 593 -9.10 17.63 40.99
CA VAL A 593 -8.77 18.71 40.07
C VAL A 593 -9.90 18.92 39.05
N PRO A 594 -10.36 20.17 38.82
CA PRO A 594 -11.37 20.47 37.81
C PRO A 594 -10.87 20.11 36.40
N LYS A 595 -11.76 20.18 35.40
CA LYS A 595 -11.35 19.99 34.00
C LYS A 595 -10.29 21.04 33.64
N PRO A 596 -9.24 20.67 32.89
CA PRO A 596 -8.17 21.61 32.56
C PRO A 596 -8.74 22.85 31.86
N MET A 597 -8.24 24.03 32.22
CA MET A 597 -8.44 25.29 31.49
C MET A 597 -7.07 25.75 30.95
N GLY A 598 -7.01 26.21 29.69
CA GLY A 598 -5.76 26.62 29.03
C GLY A 598 -5.68 26.21 27.55
N PRO A 599 -4.59 26.54 26.82
CA PRO A 599 -4.52 26.36 25.36
C PRO A 599 -4.56 24.90 24.88
N ASN A 600 -4.16 23.94 25.74
CA ASN A 600 -4.27 22.50 25.51
C ASN A 600 -5.52 21.87 26.14
N ALA A 601 -6.43 22.67 26.70
CA ALA A 601 -7.66 22.19 27.35
C ALA A 601 -8.72 21.75 26.35
N ARG A 602 -8.66 22.26 25.11
CA ARG A 602 -9.57 21.91 24.03
C ARG A 602 -8.75 21.35 22.87
N PHE A 603 -9.26 20.33 22.22
CA PHE A 603 -8.67 19.79 20.99
C PHE A 603 -9.76 19.48 19.96
N GLY A 604 -9.35 19.44 18.70
CA GLY A 604 -10.18 19.08 17.57
C GLY A 604 -9.83 17.68 17.06
N TYR A 605 -10.80 17.02 16.44
CA TYR A 605 -10.60 15.77 15.71
C TYR A 605 -11.63 15.71 14.55
N PRO A 606 -11.33 15.08 13.40
CA PRO A 606 -12.33 14.97 12.33
C PRO A 606 -13.56 14.17 12.76
N LEU A 607 -14.77 14.62 12.37
CA LEU A 607 -15.99 13.87 12.68
C LEU A 607 -15.99 12.51 11.97
N HIS A 608 -15.65 12.45 10.69
CA HIS A 608 -15.61 11.23 9.88
C HIS A 608 -14.22 10.98 9.29
N GLY A 609 -13.91 9.70 9.03
CA GLY A 609 -12.71 9.23 8.32
C GLY A 609 -11.42 9.23 9.13
N GLY A 610 -11.49 9.55 10.42
CA GLY A 610 -10.32 9.63 11.30
C GLY A 610 -9.39 10.79 10.94
N PHE A 611 -8.17 10.78 11.48
CA PHE A 611 -7.20 11.83 11.22
C PHE A 611 -6.73 11.87 9.74
N GLN A 612 -6.93 10.77 9.00
CA GLN A 612 -6.77 10.71 7.54
C GLN A 612 -7.54 11.83 6.82
N SER A 613 -8.74 12.18 7.28
CA SER A 613 -9.58 13.21 6.63
C SER A 613 -8.90 14.57 6.57
N LEU A 614 -8.10 14.92 7.59
CA LEU A 614 -7.33 16.16 7.56
C LEU A 614 -6.25 16.13 6.46
N MET A 615 -5.69 14.96 6.19
CA MET A 615 -4.66 14.76 5.15
C MET A 615 -5.30 14.73 3.76
N ASP A 616 -6.41 14.01 3.60
CA ASP A 616 -7.17 13.94 2.35
C ASP A 616 -7.77 15.30 1.96
N GLY A 617 -8.09 16.13 2.95
CA GLY A 617 -8.53 17.51 2.77
C GLY A 617 -7.57 18.37 1.95
N PHE A 618 -6.28 18.02 1.86
CA PHE A 618 -5.35 18.73 0.98
C PHE A 618 -5.61 18.47 -0.50
N LEU A 619 -6.05 17.27 -0.87
CA LEU A 619 -6.05 16.81 -2.27
C LEU A 619 -6.81 17.73 -3.22
N PRO A 620 -8.00 18.27 -2.87
CA PRO A 620 -8.72 19.22 -3.74
C PRO A 620 -8.01 20.58 -3.89
N HIS A 621 -7.09 20.92 -2.99
CA HIS A 621 -6.38 22.20 -2.97
C HIS A 621 -4.96 22.11 -3.57
N LEU A 622 -4.47 20.91 -3.89
CA LEU A 622 -3.17 20.73 -4.53
C LEU A 622 -3.26 21.06 -6.01
N GLN A 623 -2.51 22.07 -6.43
CA GLN A 623 -2.38 22.44 -7.85
C GLN A 623 -1.29 21.60 -8.56
N GLY A 624 -0.29 21.13 -7.81
CA GLY A 624 0.76 20.25 -8.30
C GLY A 624 0.32 18.81 -8.45
N ARG A 625 1.17 17.98 -9.07
CA ARG A 625 0.88 16.55 -9.27
C ARG A 625 1.21 15.74 -8.02
N VAL A 626 0.38 14.74 -7.70
CA VAL A 626 0.63 13.78 -6.63
C VAL A 626 0.76 12.37 -7.22
N LYS A 627 1.79 11.63 -6.80
CA LYS A 627 1.98 10.22 -7.16
C LYS A 627 2.21 9.37 -5.92
N THR A 628 1.26 8.50 -5.61
CA THR A 628 1.37 7.46 -4.58
C THR A 628 2.08 6.22 -5.13
N GLY A 629 2.38 5.24 -4.28
CA GLY A 629 3.04 3.99 -4.68
C GLY A 629 4.46 4.16 -5.26
N SER A 630 5.16 5.23 -4.89
CA SER A 630 6.44 5.65 -5.44
C SER A 630 7.59 5.57 -4.41
N PRO A 631 7.97 4.37 -3.92
CA PRO A 631 9.02 4.25 -2.91
C PRO A 631 10.37 4.66 -3.48
N VAL A 632 11.01 5.67 -2.88
CA VAL A 632 12.35 6.12 -3.24
C VAL A 632 13.38 5.04 -2.87
N ILE A 633 14.30 4.76 -3.78
CA ILE A 633 15.38 3.79 -3.57
C ILE A 633 16.77 4.40 -3.71
N LYS A 634 16.89 5.55 -4.40
CA LYS A 634 18.15 6.27 -4.57
C LYS A 634 17.90 7.76 -4.74
N VAL A 635 18.79 8.58 -4.18
CA VAL A 635 18.83 10.03 -4.40
C VAL A 635 20.25 10.38 -4.85
N SER A 636 20.41 11.13 -5.95
CA SER A 636 21.72 11.62 -6.41
C SER A 636 21.75 13.15 -6.31
N PRO A 637 22.36 13.71 -5.25
CA PRO A 637 22.58 15.15 -5.15
C PRO A 637 23.38 15.72 -6.31
N ARG A 638 24.38 14.98 -6.83
CA ARG A 638 25.22 15.41 -7.95
C ARG A 638 24.44 15.50 -9.25
N LEU A 639 23.62 14.49 -9.56
CA LEU A 639 22.78 14.47 -10.77
C LEU A 639 21.48 15.25 -10.59
N LYS A 640 21.14 15.63 -9.35
CA LYS A 640 19.84 16.15 -8.93
C LYS A 640 18.69 15.25 -9.39
N THR A 641 18.80 13.97 -9.05
CA THR A 641 17.78 12.97 -9.38
C THR A 641 17.30 12.16 -8.19
N VAL A 642 16.03 11.74 -8.24
CA VAL A 642 15.44 10.77 -7.31
C VAL A 642 14.95 9.58 -8.10
N THR A 643 15.45 8.38 -7.78
CA THR A 643 15.01 7.13 -8.38
C THR A 643 14.01 6.44 -7.47
N VAL A 644 12.86 6.06 -8.01
CA VAL A 644 11.85 5.25 -7.31
C VAL A 644 11.88 3.80 -7.76
N ARG A 645 11.37 2.90 -6.92
CA ARG A 645 11.19 1.48 -7.23
C ARG A 645 10.36 1.35 -8.51
N GLY A 646 10.81 0.51 -9.44
CA GLY A 646 10.29 0.46 -10.82
C GLY A 646 11.13 1.27 -11.82
N GLY A 647 12.22 1.90 -11.35
CA GLY A 647 13.25 2.51 -12.20
C GLY A 647 12.87 3.85 -12.82
N THR A 648 11.79 4.47 -12.37
CA THR A 648 11.46 5.85 -12.77
C THR A 648 12.40 6.81 -12.05
N GLU A 649 12.96 7.76 -12.80
CA GLU A 649 13.88 8.77 -12.29
C GLU A 649 13.28 10.16 -12.48
N TYR A 650 13.29 10.95 -11.42
CA TYR A 650 12.80 12.32 -11.40
C TYR A 650 13.99 13.28 -11.26
N CYS A 651 14.22 14.11 -12.27
CA CYS A 651 15.18 15.22 -12.20
C CYS A 651 14.54 16.43 -11.53
N TYR A 652 15.23 17.09 -10.60
CA TYR A 652 14.70 18.21 -9.83
C TYR A 652 15.65 19.43 -9.80
N GLU A 653 15.11 20.64 -9.63
CA GLU A 653 15.91 21.83 -9.28
C GLU A 653 16.15 21.92 -7.79
N THR A 654 15.05 21.75 -7.05
CA THR A 654 15.02 21.66 -5.59
C THR A 654 14.27 20.41 -5.15
N LEU A 655 14.70 19.82 -4.04
CA LEU A 655 14.11 18.63 -3.44
C LEU A 655 13.71 18.96 -2.00
N ILE A 656 12.43 18.85 -1.66
CA ILE A 656 11.97 18.84 -0.27
C ILE A 656 11.80 17.38 0.13
N SER A 657 12.49 16.95 1.19
CA SER A 657 12.41 15.58 1.68
C SER A 657 11.84 15.54 3.09
N THR A 658 10.77 14.77 3.28
CA THR A 658 10.11 14.59 4.58
C THR A 658 10.35 13.21 5.20
N MET A 659 11.14 12.37 4.51
CA MET A 659 11.52 11.05 5.00
C MET A 659 12.47 11.14 6.21
N PRO A 660 12.65 10.05 6.97
CA PRO A 660 13.66 9.99 8.01
C PRO A 660 15.06 10.36 7.51
N LEU A 661 15.72 11.28 8.19
CA LEU A 661 17.02 11.83 7.80
C LEU A 661 18.11 10.74 7.63
N PRO A 662 18.22 9.71 8.49
CA PRO A 662 19.13 8.59 8.26
C PRO A 662 18.82 7.81 6.98
N GLU A 663 17.54 7.60 6.65
CA GLU A 663 17.13 6.91 5.43
C GLU A 663 17.45 7.72 4.18
N LEU A 664 17.29 9.05 4.24
CA LEU A 664 17.71 9.93 3.14
C LEU A 664 19.21 9.79 2.86
N ILE A 665 20.05 9.84 3.90
CA ILE A 665 21.50 9.68 3.75
C ILE A 665 21.86 8.27 3.24
N ARG A 666 21.17 7.24 3.72
CA ARG A 666 21.33 5.88 3.22
C ARG A 666 20.99 5.75 1.73
N MET A 667 19.92 6.41 1.27
CA MET A 667 19.51 6.42 -0.15
C MET A 667 20.42 7.27 -1.04
N ILE A 668 21.13 8.25 -0.46
CA ILE A 668 22.17 9.01 -1.15
C ILE A 668 23.43 8.18 -1.37
N GLY A 669 23.77 7.31 -0.41
CA GLY A 669 24.91 6.41 -0.51
C GLY A 669 26.24 7.17 -0.59
N ASP A 670 27.12 6.72 -1.48
CA ASP A 670 28.52 7.20 -1.56
C ASP A 670 28.67 8.67 -2.00
N GLU A 671 27.60 9.32 -2.47
CA GLU A 671 27.63 10.76 -2.75
C GLU A 671 27.66 11.61 -1.47
N ALA A 672 27.20 11.08 -0.33
CA ALA A 672 27.34 11.74 0.96
C ALA A 672 28.74 11.50 1.55
N PRO A 673 29.44 12.54 2.03
CA PRO A 673 30.79 12.38 2.57
C PRO A 673 30.77 11.58 3.89
N PRO A 674 31.87 10.92 4.27
CA PRO A 674 31.93 10.08 5.48
C PRO A 674 31.45 10.78 6.77
N LYS A 675 31.74 12.08 6.91
CA LYS A 675 31.27 12.88 8.07
C LYS A 675 29.73 12.94 8.17
N VAL A 676 29.02 12.96 7.05
CA VAL A 676 27.56 13.01 6.99
C VAL A 676 26.97 11.63 7.31
N HIS A 677 27.59 10.55 6.80
CA HIS A 677 27.21 9.18 7.19
C HIS A 677 27.38 8.93 8.69
N LEU A 678 28.50 9.36 9.27
CA LEU A 678 28.77 9.22 10.70
C LEU A 678 27.78 10.03 11.55
N ALA A 679 27.43 11.25 11.13
CA ALA A 679 26.41 12.05 11.81
C ALA A 679 25.03 11.38 11.72
N ALA A 680 24.64 10.87 10.55
CA ALA A 680 23.36 10.20 10.35
C ALA A 680 23.22 8.92 11.18
N ALA A 681 24.29 8.12 11.28
CA ALA A 681 24.32 6.90 12.08
C ALA A 681 24.16 7.13 13.59
N LYS A 682 24.46 8.35 14.07
CA LYS A 682 24.30 8.73 15.49
C LYS A 682 22.88 9.21 15.82
N LEU A 683 22.03 9.45 14.82
CA LEU A 683 20.67 9.93 15.07
C LEU A 683 19.80 8.81 15.63
N ARG A 684 19.40 8.96 16.90
CA ARG A 684 18.59 7.97 17.62
C ARG A 684 17.10 8.24 17.45
N TYR A 685 16.35 7.15 17.38
CA TYR A 685 14.90 7.14 17.30
C TYR A 685 14.31 5.98 18.11
N LEU A 686 12.99 5.99 18.25
CA LEU A 686 12.19 4.98 18.92
C LEU A 686 11.00 4.62 18.04
N SER A 687 10.66 3.34 18.03
CA SER A 687 9.53 2.77 17.28
C SER A 687 8.31 2.57 18.18
N ILE A 688 7.12 2.58 17.59
CA ILE A 688 5.86 2.28 18.30
C ILE A 688 5.13 1.14 17.60
N ARG A 689 4.73 0.13 18.38
CA ARG A 689 3.73 -0.86 18.01
C ARG A 689 2.40 -0.45 18.61
N ASN A 690 1.39 -0.30 17.77
CA ASN A 690 0.02 -0.04 18.17
C ASN A 690 -0.77 -1.34 18.15
N VAL A 691 -1.47 -1.66 19.23
CA VAL A 691 -2.49 -2.72 19.26
C VAL A 691 -3.85 -2.06 19.32
N ASN A 692 -4.63 -2.21 18.26
CA ASN A 692 -5.97 -1.66 18.15
C ASN A 692 -6.98 -2.71 18.62
N LEU A 693 -7.95 -2.31 19.45
CA LEU A 693 -9.01 -3.18 19.95
C LEU A 693 -10.37 -2.52 19.72
N GLY A 694 -11.27 -3.21 19.02
CA GLY A 694 -12.69 -2.87 18.91
C GLY A 694 -13.53 -3.76 19.81
N ILE A 695 -14.27 -3.17 20.75
CA ILE A 695 -14.98 -3.87 21.82
C ILE A 695 -16.49 -3.84 21.56
N ALA A 696 -17.20 -4.94 21.76
CA ALA A 696 -18.66 -5.04 21.64
C ALA A 696 -19.40 -4.45 22.87
N ARG A 697 -19.05 -3.23 23.25
CA ARG A 697 -19.70 -2.49 24.33
C ARG A 697 -19.47 -1.00 24.10
N PRO A 698 -20.52 -0.16 24.01
CA PRO A 698 -20.35 1.28 23.93
C PRO A 698 -19.87 1.85 25.28
N ASP A 699 -19.43 3.11 25.27
CA ASP A 699 -19.13 3.91 26.46
C ASP A 699 -18.19 3.19 27.44
N VAL A 700 -17.08 2.65 26.92
CA VAL A 700 -16.12 1.90 27.76
C VAL A 700 -15.50 2.81 28.82
N THR A 701 -15.21 4.05 28.43
CA THR A 701 -14.75 5.13 29.31
C THR A 701 -15.07 6.47 28.64
N GLU A 702 -15.10 7.54 29.44
CA GLU A 702 -15.18 8.96 29.07
C GLU A 702 -13.83 9.61 28.73
N LYS A 703 -12.73 8.87 28.89
CA LYS A 703 -11.35 9.38 28.78
C LYS A 703 -10.91 9.46 27.32
N HIS A 704 -10.04 10.41 26.98
CA HIS A 704 -9.45 10.52 25.63
C HIS A 704 -8.12 9.80 25.51
N TRP A 705 -7.26 9.88 26.53
CA TRP A 705 -6.06 9.07 26.60
C TRP A 705 -5.60 8.84 28.03
N ILE A 706 -4.88 7.74 28.24
CA ILE A 706 -4.44 7.28 29.55
C ILE A 706 -2.94 6.96 29.51
N TYR A 707 -2.17 7.56 30.41
CA TYR A 707 -0.75 7.24 30.62
C TYR A 707 -0.58 6.10 31.62
N LEU A 708 0.35 5.20 31.32
CA LEU A 708 0.54 3.95 32.04
C LEU A 708 2.01 3.82 32.47
N PRO A 709 2.43 4.39 33.62
CA PRO A 709 3.81 4.29 34.12
C PRO A 709 4.22 2.86 34.54
N GLU A 710 3.26 2.03 34.98
CA GLU A 710 3.50 0.71 35.56
C GLU A 710 3.09 -0.40 34.55
N THR A 711 2.45 -1.49 35.00
CA THR A 711 1.70 -2.39 34.10
C THR A 711 0.40 -1.72 33.67
N PRO A 712 -0.12 -1.83 32.43
CA PRO A 712 0.15 -2.72 31.26
C PRO A 712 1.52 -2.64 30.55
N VAL A 713 1.77 -3.45 29.52
CA VAL A 713 2.93 -3.29 28.61
C VAL A 713 2.92 -1.96 27.85
N SER A 714 1.74 -1.48 27.45
CA SER A 714 1.57 -0.21 26.75
C SER A 714 1.88 0.97 27.66
N HIS A 715 2.56 2.00 27.14
CA HIS A 715 2.85 3.22 27.87
C HIS A 715 1.69 4.22 27.78
N ARG A 716 0.87 4.13 26.73
CA ARG A 716 -0.32 4.97 26.53
C ARG A 716 -1.47 4.16 25.95
N ILE A 717 -2.69 4.51 26.32
CA ILE A 717 -3.92 4.14 25.62
C ILE A 717 -4.47 5.41 24.99
N PHE A 718 -4.77 5.38 23.70
CA PHE A 718 -5.56 6.39 23.04
C PHE A 718 -6.97 5.85 22.80
N VAL A 719 -7.98 6.58 23.25
CA VAL A 719 -9.37 6.16 23.19
C VAL A 719 -10.00 6.80 21.95
N GLN A 720 -9.70 6.20 20.80
CA GLN A 720 -10.13 6.71 19.50
C GLN A 720 -11.64 6.91 19.42
N GLY A 721 -12.40 6.02 20.07
CA GLY A 721 -13.86 6.09 20.13
C GLY A 721 -14.42 7.35 20.78
N ASN A 722 -13.65 8.07 21.59
CA ASN A 722 -14.05 9.36 22.17
C ASN A 722 -13.49 10.55 21.40
N ALA A 723 -12.56 10.36 20.46
CA ALA A 723 -12.08 11.45 19.61
C ALA A 723 -13.20 11.94 18.67
N SER A 724 -14.01 11.01 18.16
CA SER A 724 -15.24 11.30 17.42
C SER A 724 -16.31 10.22 17.67
N PRO A 725 -17.60 10.60 17.74
CA PRO A 725 -18.70 9.64 17.82
C PRO A 725 -18.78 8.69 16.62
N HIS A 726 -18.22 9.04 15.46
CA HIS A 726 -18.24 8.21 14.26
C HIS A 726 -17.00 7.31 14.09
N CYS A 727 -16.08 7.29 15.07
CA CYS A 727 -14.99 6.32 15.08
C CYS A 727 -15.44 4.91 15.46
N ASN A 728 -16.64 4.76 16.03
CA ASN A 728 -17.17 3.49 16.50
C ASN A 728 -18.39 3.05 15.67
N PRO A 729 -18.55 1.74 15.41
CA PRO A 729 -19.81 1.20 14.93
C PRO A 729 -20.87 1.20 16.06
N PRO A 730 -22.16 1.16 15.74
CA PRO A 730 -23.23 1.07 16.75
C PRO A 730 -23.00 -0.08 17.74
N GLY A 731 -23.04 0.23 19.04
CA GLY A 731 -22.80 -0.75 20.12
C GLY A 731 -21.33 -1.17 20.30
N GLY A 732 -20.40 -0.56 19.56
CA GLY A 732 -18.96 -0.81 19.67
C GLY A 732 -18.20 0.33 20.34
N PHE A 733 -16.97 0.06 20.78
CA PHE A 733 -16.04 1.09 21.24
C PHE A 733 -14.57 0.72 20.96
N GLY A 734 -13.84 1.63 20.29
CA GLY A 734 -12.47 1.43 19.83
C GLY A 734 -11.40 2.12 20.69
N LEU A 735 -10.29 1.43 20.95
CA LEU A 735 -9.10 2.00 21.60
C LEU A 735 -7.81 1.44 21.01
N THR A 736 -6.73 2.20 21.16
CA THR A 736 -5.38 1.88 20.68
C THR A 736 -4.41 1.86 21.84
N LEU A 737 -3.67 0.76 22.01
CA LEU A 737 -2.60 0.64 22.98
C LEU A 737 -1.25 0.90 22.30
N GLU A 738 -0.51 1.88 22.78
CA GLU A 738 0.80 2.25 22.23
C GLU A 738 1.92 1.62 23.05
N ILE A 739 2.83 0.90 22.37
CA ILE A 739 3.94 0.19 22.98
C ILE A 739 5.22 0.62 22.29
N SER A 740 6.12 1.26 23.02
CA SER A 740 7.41 1.64 22.46
C SER A 740 8.38 0.48 22.46
N TYR A 741 9.17 0.39 21.39
CA TYR A 741 10.23 -0.61 21.27
C TYR A 741 11.45 -0.06 20.52
N SER A 742 12.59 -0.69 20.76
CA SER A 742 13.88 -0.46 20.10
C SER A 742 14.75 -1.69 20.28
N ASP A 743 15.95 -1.71 19.69
CA ASP A 743 16.92 -2.78 19.91
C ASP A 743 17.31 -2.93 21.40
N LEU A 744 17.29 -1.82 22.15
CA LEU A 744 17.57 -1.81 23.61
C LEU A 744 16.35 -2.17 24.46
N LYS A 745 15.15 -2.09 23.89
CA LYS A 745 13.88 -2.38 24.53
C LYS A 745 12.99 -3.15 23.55
N PRO A 746 13.27 -4.44 23.29
CA PRO A 746 12.49 -5.22 22.34
C PRO A 746 11.05 -5.39 22.82
N LEU A 747 10.13 -5.64 21.87
CA LEU A 747 8.78 -6.06 22.21
C LEU A 747 8.83 -7.37 23.01
N PRO A 748 7.97 -7.56 24.02
CA PRO A 748 8.01 -8.79 24.81
C PRO A 748 7.43 -10.00 24.06
N CYS A 749 6.60 -9.75 23.05
CA CYS A 749 6.01 -10.70 22.12
C CYS A 749 5.45 -9.91 20.93
N GLU A 750 5.06 -10.60 19.85
CA GLU A 750 4.47 -10.00 18.64
C GLU A 750 3.24 -10.80 18.19
N GLY A 751 2.44 -10.24 17.29
CA GLY A 751 1.30 -10.92 16.70
C GLY A 751 0.18 -11.16 17.71
N GLU A 752 -0.54 -12.26 17.51
CA GLU A 752 -1.63 -12.72 18.39
C GLU A 752 -1.24 -12.78 19.88
N GLU A 753 0.01 -13.11 20.21
CA GLU A 753 0.46 -13.16 21.60
C GLU A 753 0.58 -11.76 22.23
N LEU A 754 0.95 -10.75 21.45
CA LEU A 754 0.94 -9.36 21.91
C LEU A 754 -0.49 -8.86 22.10
N ILE A 755 -1.38 -9.19 21.16
CA ILE A 755 -2.82 -8.86 21.25
C ILE A 755 -3.43 -9.47 22.51
N LYS A 756 -3.23 -10.78 22.75
CA LYS A 756 -3.71 -11.48 23.95
C LYS A 756 -3.18 -10.84 25.23
N ARG A 757 -1.90 -10.48 25.25
CA ARG A 757 -1.29 -9.78 26.39
C ARG A 757 -1.95 -8.42 26.63
N CYS A 758 -2.16 -7.62 25.59
CA CYS A 758 -2.85 -6.33 25.69
C CYS A 758 -4.28 -6.47 26.21
N ILE A 759 -5.05 -7.45 25.73
CA ILE A 759 -6.39 -7.76 26.25
C ILE A 759 -6.33 -8.13 27.73
N GLY A 760 -5.38 -8.99 28.12
CA GLY A 760 -5.17 -9.38 29.51
C GLY A 760 -4.83 -8.18 30.40
N ASP A 761 -3.96 -7.28 29.92
CA ASP A 761 -3.61 -6.07 30.64
C ASP A 761 -4.78 -5.08 30.76
N MET A 762 -5.62 -4.94 29.73
CA MET A 762 -6.85 -4.14 29.80
C MET A 762 -7.85 -4.70 30.81
N ARG A 763 -7.90 -6.02 30.99
CA ARG A 763 -8.71 -6.65 32.05
C ARG A 763 -8.17 -6.34 33.44
N LYS A 764 -6.84 -6.39 33.62
CA LYS A 764 -6.19 -6.11 34.92
C LYS A 764 -6.46 -4.69 35.42
N ILE A 765 -6.48 -3.71 34.52
CA ILE A 765 -6.76 -2.31 34.88
C ILE A 765 -8.26 -1.96 34.86
N GLY A 766 -9.14 -2.95 34.67
CA GLY A 766 -10.60 -2.74 34.68
C GLY A 766 -11.18 -2.09 33.42
N MET A 767 -10.38 -1.86 32.37
CA MET A 767 -10.84 -1.31 31.10
C MET A 767 -11.72 -2.31 30.33
N LEU A 768 -11.36 -3.60 30.38
CA LEU A 768 -12.16 -4.71 29.83
C LEU A 768 -12.76 -5.57 30.94
N ARG A 769 -14.05 -5.89 30.81
CA ARG A 769 -14.73 -6.84 31.69
C ARG A 769 -14.56 -8.27 31.17
N PRO A 770 -14.67 -9.31 32.02
CA PRO A 770 -14.55 -10.71 31.57
C PRO A 770 -15.54 -11.08 30.45
N ARG A 771 -16.73 -10.49 30.47
CA ARG A 771 -17.80 -10.70 29.47
C ARG A 771 -17.69 -9.85 28.21
N ASP A 772 -16.78 -8.87 28.18
CA ASP A 772 -16.62 -8.00 27.02
C ASP A 772 -16.02 -8.82 25.86
N LYS A 773 -16.67 -8.76 24.70
CA LYS A 773 -16.20 -9.42 23.47
C LYS A 773 -15.36 -8.44 22.65
N VAL A 774 -14.23 -8.89 22.14
CA VAL A 774 -13.42 -8.14 21.17
C VAL A 774 -13.92 -8.49 19.77
N ILE A 775 -14.42 -7.49 19.04
CA ILE A 775 -14.95 -7.62 17.67
C ILE A 775 -13.79 -7.66 16.67
N THR A 776 -12.80 -6.79 16.87
CA THR A 776 -11.62 -6.71 16.02
C THR A 776 -10.38 -6.40 16.85
N ALA A 777 -9.25 -6.94 16.41
CA ALA A 777 -7.94 -6.61 16.95
C ALA A 777 -6.90 -6.66 15.83
N ASN A 778 -6.05 -5.66 15.74
CA ASN A 778 -4.98 -5.60 14.76
C ASN A 778 -3.74 -4.91 15.34
N GLU A 779 -2.64 -5.00 14.59
CA GLU A 779 -1.40 -4.31 14.89
C GLU A 779 -1.03 -3.32 13.79
N LEU A 780 -0.57 -2.13 14.19
CA LEU A 780 0.08 -1.17 13.30
C LEU A 780 1.48 -0.87 13.80
N ASP A 781 2.44 -0.91 12.88
CA ASP A 781 3.85 -0.69 13.18
C ASP A 781 4.33 0.68 12.71
N MET A 782 5.08 1.38 13.56
CA MET A 782 5.67 2.69 13.27
C MET A 782 7.18 2.64 13.58
N PRO A 783 8.01 2.24 12.60
CA PRO A 783 9.45 2.07 12.81
C PRO A 783 10.16 3.36 13.23
N TYR A 784 9.76 4.51 12.65
CA TYR A 784 10.19 5.82 13.10
C TYR A 784 8.99 6.53 13.70
N ALA A 785 8.88 6.54 15.02
CA ALA A 785 7.78 7.17 15.73
C ALA A 785 8.23 8.39 16.54
N TYR A 786 9.31 8.26 17.32
CA TYR A 786 9.87 9.36 18.11
C TYR A 786 11.34 9.59 17.77
N VAL A 787 11.71 10.86 17.62
CA VAL A 787 13.12 11.28 17.59
C VAL A 787 13.61 11.42 19.03
N ILE A 788 14.83 10.97 19.30
CA ILE A 788 15.43 11.07 20.63
C ILE A 788 16.31 12.33 20.67
N TYR A 789 16.07 13.17 21.69
CA TYR A 789 16.87 14.35 21.98
C TYR A 789 18.03 13.95 22.89
N ASP A 790 19.05 13.34 22.30
CA ASP A 790 20.34 13.12 22.97
C ASP A 790 21.26 14.33 22.86
N HIS A 791 22.33 14.33 23.67
CA HIS A 791 23.29 15.43 23.76
C HIS A 791 24.05 15.75 22.47
N THR A 792 24.06 14.84 21.48
CA THR A 792 24.80 15.01 20.21
C THR A 792 23.89 15.30 19.02
N ARG A 793 22.57 15.23 19.20
CA ARG A 793 21.57 15.36 18.13
C ARG A 793 21.74 16.65 17.34
N SER A 794 21.79 17.80 18.01
CA SER A 794 21.82 19.13 17.38
C SER A 794 23.02 19.29 16.45
N GLU A 795 24.21 18.88 16.89
CA GLU A 795 25.44 18.90 16.10
C GLU A 795 25.35 17.99 14.88
N ASN A 796 24.87 16.75 15.06
CA ASN A 796 24.72 15.78 13.96
C ASN A 796 23.72 16.26 12.91
N VAL A 797 22.57 16.79 13.34
CA VAL A 797 21.54 17.35 12.43
C VAL A 797 22.11 18.54 11.66
N ALA A 798 22.87 19.43 12.31
CA ALA A 798 23.48 20.58 11.65
C ALA A 798 24.47 20.14 10.56
N VAL A 799 25.34 19.17 10.84
CA VAL A 799 26.30 18.61 9.85
C VAL A 799 25.60 18.07 8.62
N ILE A 800 24.52 17.31 8.80
CA ILE A 800 23.76 16.71 7.70
C ILE A 800 23.03 17.79 6.90
N ARG A 801 22.32 18.68 7.59
CA ARG A 801 21.46 19.69 6.99
C ARG A 801 22.25 20.69 6.15
N SER A 802 23.37 21.21 6.68
CA SER A 802 24.23 22.13 5.93
C SER A 802 24.69 21.52 4.61
N TRP A 803 25.09 20.24 4.62
CA TRP A 803 25.51 19.57 3.40
C TRP A 803 24.37 19.32 2.41
N LEU A 804 23.17 18.95 2.88
CA LEU A 804 22.01 18.76 2.00
C LEU A 804 21.55 20.07 1.35
N GLU A 805 21.51 21.17 2.11
CA GLU A 805 21.06 22.48 1.62
C GLU A 805 22.00 23.04 0.54
N GLU A 806 23.32 22.81 0.64
CA GLU A 806 24.29 23.15 -0.43
C GLU A 806 23.93 22.50 -1.79
N HIS A 807 23.28 21.33 -1.77
CA HIS A 807 22.87 20.60 -2.97
C HIS A 807 21.42 20.88 -3.40
N GLY A 808 20.75 21.86 -2.76
CA GLY A 808 19.35 22.19 -3.02
C GLY A 808 18.38 21.13 -2.51
N ILE A 809 18.75 20.40 -1.44
CA ILE A 809 17.91 19.42 -0.77
C ILE A 809 17.51 19.97 0.61
N PHE A 810 16.21 20.10 0.85
CA PHE A 810 15.62 20.70 2.05
C PHE A 810 14.93 19.61 2.87
N PRO A 811 15.61 19.01 3.86
CA PRO A 811 14.95 18.10 4.79
C PRO A 811 13.98 18.89 5.69
N SER A 812 12.75 18.39 5.87
CA SER A 812 11.72 19.11 6.64
C SER A 812 10.75 18.18 7.37
N GLY A 813 10.14 18.67 8.46
CA GLY A 813 9.14 17.94 9.24
C GLY A 813 9.77 17.05 10.32
N ARG A 814 8.93 16.30 11.03
CA ARG A 814 9.32 15.52 12.23
C ARG A 814 10.61 14.71 12.03
N TYR A 815 10.71 14.01 10.90
CA TYR A 815 11.85 13.13 10.61
C TYR A 815 12.86 13.71 9.62
N GLY A 816 12.51 14.79 8.90
CA GLY A 816 13.46 15.49 8.05
C GLY A 816 14.34 16.44 8.87
N GLU A 817 13.73 17.28 9.71
CA GLU A 817 14.45 18.17 10.64
C GLU A 817 14.94 17.43 11.90
N TRP A 818 14.48 16.18 12.10
CA TRP A 818 14.79 15.36 13.27
C TRP A 818 14.36 16.03 14.58
N GLU A 819 13.15 16.58 14.58
CA GLU A 819 12.54 17.34 15.67
C GLU A 819 11.24 16.68 16.14
N TYR A 820 10.91 16.79 17.41
CA TYR A 820 9.63 16.29 17.94
C TYR A 820 8.53 17.26 17.56
N TYR A 821 7.77 16.92 16.51
CA TYR A 821 6.63 17.71 16.02
C TYR A 821 5.29 17.05 16.26
N ASN A 822 4.30 17.90 16.55
CA ASN A 822 2.88 17.59 16.36
C ASN A 822 2.47 17.96 14.92
N SER A 823 1.23 17.64 14.53
CA SER A 823 0.73 17.91 13.18
C SER A 823 0.76 19.40 12.81
N ASP A 824 0.42 20.30 13.73
CA ASP A 824 0.46 21.75 13.52
C ASP A 824 1.85 22.27 13.14
N HIS A 825 2.88 21.84 13.87
CA HIS A 825 4.28 22.14 13.57
C HIS A 825 4.71 21.53 12.23
N ALA A 826 4.23 20.32 11.92
CA ALA A 826 4.52 19.66 10.65
C ALA A 826 3.92 20.44 9.46
N LEU A 827 2.72 21.00 9.59
CA LEU A 827 2.10 21.87 8.58
C LEU A 827 2.92 23.15 8.36
N LEU A 828 3.33 23.81 9.45
CA LEU A 828 4.17 25.00 9.37
C LEU A 828 5.55 24.72 8.78
N ALA A 829 6.14 23.56 9.10
CA ALA A 829 7.41 23.13 8.52
C ALA A 829 7.32 22.96 7.00
N GLY A 830 6.23 22.37 6.50
CA GLY A 830 6.00 22.22 5.06
C GLY A 830 5.95 23.56 4.33
N ARG A 831 5.24 24.55 4.90
CA ARG A 831 5.22 25.92 4.39
C ARG A 831 6.61 26.54 4.34
N LYS A 832 7.35 26.48 5.45
CA LYS A 832 8.72 27.02 5.54
C LYS A 832 9.67 26.35 4.54
N ALA A 833 9.51 25.05 4.29
CA ALA A 833 10.31 24.33 3.31
C ALA A 833 10.02 24.80 1.88
N ALA A 834 8.75 25.04 1.54
CA ALA A 834 8.36 25.62 0.25
C ALA A 834 8.95 27.02 0.07
N GLU A 835 8.85 27.90 1.07
CA GLU A 835 9.43 29.24 1.06
C GLU A 835 10.96 29.20 0.82
N LYS A 836 11.68 28.30 1.51
CA LYS A 836 13.13 28.10 1.30
C LYS A 836 13.46 27.60 -0.11
N ALA A 837 12.71 26.62 -0.62
CA ALA A 837 12.95 26.06 -1.93
C ALA A 837 12.71 27.10 -3.05
N LEU A 838 11.67 27.93 -2.91
CA LEU A 838 11.39 29.04 -3.82
C LEU A 838 12.50 30.10 -3.78
N GLN A 839 12.96 30.49 -2.58
CA GLN A 839 14.06 31.44 -2.43
C GLN A 839 15.35 30.92 -3.07
N TYR A 840 15.72 29.67 -2.81
CA TYR A 840 16.91 29.06 -3.42
C TYR A 840 16.83 29.00 -4.95
N ALA A 841 15.65 28.68 -5.50
CA ALA A 841 15.43 28.68 -6.95
C ALA A 841 15.58 30.09 -7.55
N ALA A 842 15.07 31.13 -6.86
CA ALA A 842 15.22 32.51 -7.28
C ALA A 842 16.68 32.99 -7.23
N ASP A 843 17.41 32.68 -6.14
CA ASP A 843 18.81 33.06 -5.97
C ASP A 843 19.68 32.43 -7.06
N THR A 844 19.50 31.12 -7.31
CA THR A 844 20.25 30.39 -8.34
C THR A 844 19.91 30.81 -9.79
N ALA A 845 18.70 31.33 -10.02
CA ALA A 845 18.32 31.93 -11.30
C ALA A 845 18.98 33.31 -11.52
N SER A 846 19.14 34.11 -10.46
CA SER A 846 19.72 35.46 -10.51
C SER A 846 21.25 35.49 -10.74
N GLU A 847 21.97 34.41 -10.42
CA GLU A 847 23.43 34.31 -10.58
C GLU A 847 23.93 34.08 -12.03
N LYS A 848 23.05 33.96 -13.03
CA LYS A 848 23.42 33.88 -14.46
C LYS A 848 23.00 35.16 -15.17
N PRO A 849 23.91 36.10 -15.53
CA PRO A 849 24.97 35.84 -16.53
C PRO A 849 26.25 36.74 -16.46
N GLU A 850 27.09 36.73 -15.42
CA GLU A 850 28.39 37.45 -15.49
C GLU A 850 29.63 36.68 -14.99
N ARG A 851 29.50 35.71 -14.06
CA ARG A 851 30.69 35.04 -13.50
C ARG A 851 31.26 33.88 -14.33
N ARG A 852 30.54 33.38 -15.34
CA ARG A 852 31.04 32.26 -16.17
C ARG A 852 32.08 32.64 -17.23
N ARG A 853 32.35 33.94 -17.45
CA ARG A 853 33.40 34.39 -18.39
C ARG A 853 34.80 34.54 -17.77
N VAL A 854 34.94 34.57 -16.44
CA VAL A 854 36.24 34.86 -15.80
C VAL A 854 37.01 33.59 -15.39
N GLN A 855 36.34 32.48 -15.09
CA GLN A 855 37.00 31.24 -14.63
C GLN A 855 37.48 30.27 -15.72
N ARG A 856 37.44 30.66 -17.01
CA ARG A 856 38.07 29.89 -18.11
C ARG A 856 39.40 30.48 -18.59
N ARG A 857 39.95 31.47 -17.88
CA ARG A 857 41.30 32.00 -18.07
C ARG A 857 41.98 32.26 -16.72
N THR A 858 42.24 31.20 -15.96
CA THR A 858 43.36 31.10 -15.00
C THR A 858 43.69 29.65 -14.78
#